data_AF-A0A543PKT8-F1
#
_entry.id   AF-A0A543PKT8-F1
#
_cell.length_a   1.000
_cell.length_b   1.000
_cell.length_c   1.000
_cell.angle_alpha   90.00
_cell.angle_beta   90.00
_cell.angle_gamma   90.00
#
_symmetry.space_group_name_H-M   'P 1'
#
loop_
_entity.id
_entity.type
_entity.pdbx_description
1 polymer ?
#
loop_
_entity_poly.entity_id
_entity_poly.type
_entity_poly.pdbx_seq_one_letter_code
_entity_poly.pdbx_strand_id
1 'polypeptide(L)'
;MTITDDRTDTAAPELEIGKARRRKEDQRLITGRTRWTDNIQLPGMLHLAMVRSPFAHATITAIDTSEAKAAPGVIDVVTGADIKDVQGVNANAWPITPDQVTPTHLPVAVERVACAGEIVAVVVARSAAAARDAAELVDVDYDELPAVLDLKEAAADTVLAHPDLGTNKSAFWKLDSAEAGTGGDVDAAIAKARADGVVIEREFRQQRLIPAFMEPRSVVVDPTGEQMVVWSATQIPHILRFLISATMGIPESKVRVIAPDVGGGFGGKLQTTPEEFATIAVARRLGKPCKYTETRSESLLSGHHGRDQWQKLTLSAEKDGTVTGFKVELLADMGAYVAIVGGGVPVLGAWMFNSIYKFPAYQFNCQTVLTNKTWVDAYRGAGRPEATFGIERMMDELAAELGRDPLEVREQNWITHEEFPFTTVAGMTYDSGNYEAATARAKELFGYDELRAEQQRRRESNDPVQLGIGVSTFTEMCGLAPSRILGQLSYGAGGWEHASIRMLATGKVEVVTGVSPHGQGHETAWSQIVADRLGVPFEDVEVLHGDTQTSPRGLDTYGSRSLVVGAEAVVRAADKVIDKAKVFAAHLLEASEDDLEFKAGRFGVKGTDKGIGIAEIALATFTAHNLPDGAEPSIDADATFDPDNFSFPHGTHLCAMEVDTETGATTMRKYVCVDDIGTIINPLIVEGQVHGGLVQGIAQALWEGAEYDEQGTLVTGSFVDYTLPTAADTISFITDHTTSPSTTNTLGTKGVGEAGTIASTPAVVNAIIDAVRPLGVDDIVMPCTPERVWKAIQAGQAVSHEGERAAAPHFDEATPNQDPGAGSPSTTTEGSDQ
;
A
#
# COMPACT_ATOMS: atom_id res chain seq x y z
N MET A 1 34.16 -21.83 29.25
CA MET A 1 34.19 -22.99 28.32
C MET A 1 34.78 -22.47 27.03
N THR A 2 36.01 -22.88 26.74
CA THR A 2 36.85 -22.41 25.63
C THR A 2 36.38 -23.00 24.31
N ILE A 3 35.71 -22.18 23.49
CA ILE A 3 35.45 -22.43 22.06
C ILE A 3 36.65 -21.82 21.31
N THR A 4 37.79 -22.50 21.30
CA THR A 4 38.99 -22.02 20.58
C THR A 4 39.77 -23.14 19.90
N ASP A 5 39.14 -24.28 19.57
CA ASP A 5 39.86 -25.42 18.97
C ASP A 5 39.18 -26.08 17.76
N ASP A 6 38.26 -25.39 17.07
CA ASP A 6 37.66 -25.91 15.82
C ASP A 6 37.63 -24.88 14.68
N ARG A 7 38.67 -24.04 14.57
CA ARG A 7 38.95 -23.27 13.34
C ARG A 7 40.06 -23.94 12.54
N THR A 8 39.83 -25.19 12.14
CA THR A 8 40.61 -25.84 11.09
C THR A 8 39.87 -25.73 9.75
N ASP A 9 40.59 -25.22 8.76
CA ASP A 9 40.37 -25.28 7.31
C ASP A 9 39.34 -24.35 6.62
N THR A 10 39.89 -23.28 6.02
CA THR A 10 40.01 -23.04 4.55
C THR A 10 38.79 -23.18 3.62
N ALA A 11 37.56 -23.36 4.11
CA ALA A 11 36.37 -23.21 3.28
C ALA A 11 35.89 -21.76 3.28
N ALA A 12 35.78 -21.15 2.11
CA ALA A 12 35.06 -19.89 1.96
C ALA A 12 33.64 -20.04 2.54
N PRO A 13 33.13 -19.10 3.37
CA PRO A 13 31.73 -19.14 3.79
C PRO A 13 30.83 -19.32 2.57
N GLU A 14 29.90 -20.26 2.65
CA GLU A 14 28.91 -20.45 1.59
C GLU A 14 28.06 -19.19 1.45
N LEU A 15 27.76 -18.79 0.21
CA LEU A 15 26.89 -17.65 -0.06
C LEU A 15 25.51 -17.84 0.61
N GLU A 16 24.99 -16.75 1.16
CA GLU A 16 23.74 -16.65 1.91
C GLU A 16 22.61 -16.11 1.03
N ILE A 17 22.86 -15.23 0.07
CA ILE A 17 21.85 -14.74 -0.88
C ILE A 17 21.25 -15.94 -1.65
N GLY A 18 19.92 -15.96 -1.75
CA GLY A 18 19.15 -17.04 -2.39
C GLY A 18 18.84 -18.22 -1.48
N LYS A 19 19.43 -18.31 -0.27
CA LYS A 19 19.06 -19.35 0.70
C LYS A 19 17.76 -19.00 1.41
N ALA A 20 16.93 -20.01 1.65
CA ALA A 20 15.70 -19.94 2.44
C ALA A 20 16.01 -19.88 3.95
N ARG A 21 16.75 -18.84 4.40
CA ARG A 21 17.07 -18.66 5.82
C ARG A 21 15.79 -18.39 6.62
N ARG A 22 15.68 -19.08 7.75
CA ARG A 22 14.67 -18.74 8.77
C ARG A 22 14.97 -17.36 9.35
N ARG A 23 13.91 -16.68 9.77
CA ARG A 23 14.00 -15.28 10.16
C ARG A 23 14.67 -15.13 11.53
N LYS A 24 15.61 -14.20 11.66
CA LYS A 24 16.23 -13.82 12.95
C LYS A 24 15.17 -13.24 13.91
N GLU A 25 14.24 -12.47 13.35
CA GLU A 25 13.17 -11.79 14.06
C GLU A 25 12.23 -12.77 14.77
N ASP A 26 12.05 -13.99 14.23
CA ASP A 26 11.12 -14.99 14.78
C ASP A 26 11.41 -15.33 16.24
N GLN A 27 12.69 -15.33 16.64
CA GLN A 27 13.08 -15.71 18.00
C GLN A 27 12.35 -14.89 19.06
N ARG A 28 12.21 -13.56 18.88
CA ARG A 28 11.46 -12.70 19.80
C ARG A 28 9.95 -12.74 19.55
N LEU A 29 9.54 -12.85 18.28
CA LEU A 29 8.14 -12.84 17.86
C LEU A 29 7.34 -14.04 18.40
N ILE A 30 7.94 -15.23 18.43
CA ILE A 30 7.25 -16.47 18.84
C ILE A 30 7.38 -16.81 20.34
N THR A 31 8.13 -16.00 21.10
CA THR A 31 8.43 -16.28 22.52
C THR A 31 7.80 -15.28 23.49
N GLY A 32 6.95 -14.36 23.01
CA GLY A 32 6.33 -13.33 23.84
C GLY A 32 7.32 -12.27 24.34
N ARG A 33 8.49 -12.14 23.70
CA ARG A 33 9.54 -11.17 24.05
C ARG A 33 9.53 -9.92 23.16
N THR A 34 8.62 -9.87 22.19
CA THR A 34 8.41 -8.75 21.28
C THR A 34 8.10 -7.47 22.03
N ARG A 35 8.62 -6.34 21.54
CA ARG A 35 8.26 -5.02 22.05
C ARG A 35 7.29 -4.36 21.08
N TRP A 36 6.02 -4.43 21.41
CA TRP A 36 4.96 -3.68 20.72
C TRP A 36 4.78 -2.33 21.41
N THR A 37 4.31 -1.30 20.72
CA THR A 37 4.17 0.02 21.37
C THR A 37 3.22 -0.02 22.58
N ASP A 38 2.13 -0.79 22.50
CA ASP A 38 1.17 -0.92 23.60
C ASP A 38 1.73 -1.69 24.82
N ASN A 39 2.76 -2.53 24.66
CA ASN A 39 3.32 -3.26 25.80
C ASN A 39 4.42 -2.48 26.57
N ILE A 40 4.77 -1.27 26.12
CA ILE A 40 5.71 -0.38 26.80
C ILE A 40 5.08 0.16 28.09
N GLN A 41 5.82 0.14 29.20
CA GLN A 41 5.36 0.63 30.49
C GLN A 41 6.41 1.57 31.08
N LEU A 42 6.00 2.79 31.43
CA LEU A 42 6.88 3.81 32.01
C LEU A 42 6.40 4.19 33.41
N PRO A 43 7.31 4.52 34.34
CA PRO A 43 6.94 5.00 35.67
C PRO A 43 6.03 6.23 35.59
N GLY A 44 4.86 6.17 36.24
CA GLY A 44 3.91 7.28 36.28
C GLY A 44 3.17 7.55 34.97
N MET A 45 3.22 6.63 34.01
CA MET A 45 2.52 6.72 32.73
C MET A 45 1.01 6.88 32.93
N LEU A 46 0.42 7.81 32.20
CA LEU A 46 -1.02 8.05 32.11
C LEU A 46 -1.57 7.44 30.81
N HIS A 47 -2.86 7.14 30.82
CA HIS A 47 -3.58 6.56 29.68
C HIS A 47 -4.60 7.55 29.14
N LEU A 48 -4.67 7.62 27.82
CA LEU A 48 -5.50 8.55 27.08
C LEU A 48 -6.69 7.81 26.46
N ALA A 49 -7.83 8.47 26.41
CA ALA A 49 -8.99 8.09 25.59
C ALA A 49 -9.45 9.31 24.78
N MET A 50 -9.81 9.08 23.52
CA MET A 50 -10.28 10.14 22.62
C MET A 50 -11.81 10.21 22.69
N VAL A 51 -12.34 11.41 22.91
CA VAL A 51 -13.76 11.70 22.68
C VAL A 51 -13.89 12.09 21.22
N ARG A 52 -14.73 11.38 20.47
CA ARG A 52 -14.83 11.50 19.01
C ARG A 52 -16.20 12.01 18.58
N SER A 53 -16.21 12.78 17.50
CA SER A 53 -17.46 13.22 16.85
C SER A 53 -18.26 12.04 16.31
N PRO A 54 -19.56 11.98 16.56
CA PRO A 54 -20.46 11.04 15.87
C PRO A 54 -20.96 11.59 14.52
N PHE A 55 -20.68 12.85 14.19
CA PHE A 55 -21.26 13.54 13.03
C PHE A 55 -20.26 13.65 11.87
N ALA A 56 -20.77 13.48 10.64
CA ALA A 56 -20.02 13.69 9.42
C ALA A 56 -19.67 15.16 9.16
N HIS A 57 -20.51 16.11 9.62
CA HIS A 57 -20.23 17.53 9.50
C HIS A 57 -21.02 18.30 10.56
N ALA A 58 -20.36 19.02 11.46
CA ALA A 58 -21.04 19.80 12.50
C ALA A 58 -20.16 20.91 13.07
N THR A 59 -20.78 21.98 13.53
CA THR A 59 -20.14 22.98 14.40
C THR A 59 -20.18 22.48 15.85
N ILE A 60 -19.06 22.63 16.56
CA ILE A 60 -18.98 22.35 18.00
C ILE A 60 -19.43 23.62 18.73
N THR A 61 -20.56 23.55 19.45
CA THR A 61 -21.12 24.72 20.14
C THR A 61 -20.71 24.80 21.61
N ALA A 62 -20.59 23.65 22.29
CA ALA A 62 -20.08 23.54 23.65
C ALA A 62 -19.47 22.15 23.92
N ILE A 63 -18.55 22.10 24.87
CA ILE A 63 -17.99 20.85 25.42
C ILE A 63 -18.00 20.98 26.96
N ASP A 64 -18.85 20.21 27.65
CA ASP A 64 -18.82 20.08 29.10
C ASP A 64 -17.92 18.92 29.52
N THR A 65 -16.87 19.25 30.28
CA THR A 65 -15.88 18.29 30.79
C THR A 65 -15.98 18.08 32.29
N SER A 66 -16.96 18.68 32.96
CA SER A 66 -17.02 18.77 34.42
C SER A 66 -17.20 17.42 35.09
N GLU A 67 -18.09 16.58 34.59
CA GLU A 67 -18.34 15.24 35.13
C GLU A 67 -17.13 14.31 34.90
N ALA A 68 -16.59 14.29 33.67
CA ALA A 68 -15.37 13.56 33.34
C ALA A 68 -14.19 13.96 34.23
N LYS A 69 -13.96 15.26 34.47
CA LYS A 69 -12.89 15.76 35.37
C LYS A 69 -13.08 15.34 36.83
N ALA A 70 -14.31 15.15 37.27
CA ALA A 70 -14.62 14.70 38.64
C ALA A 70 -14.50 13.18 38.81
N ALA A 71 -14.43 12.42 37.72
CA ALA A 71 -14.44 10.96 37.76
C ALA A 71 -13.17 10.38 38.44
N PRO A 72 -13.30 9.27 39.21
CA PRO A 72 -12.17 8.68 39.91
C PRO A 72 -11.02 8.28 38.98
N GLY A 73 -9.81 8.74 39.28
CA GLY A 73 -8.59 8.37 38.56
C GLY A 73 -8.31 9.20 37.31
N VAL A 74 -9.22 10.12 36.93
CA VAL A 74 -8.96 11.14 35.91
C VAL A 74 -7.97 12.18 36.44
N ILE A 75 -7.06 12.61 35.56
CA ILE A 75 -6.02 13.60 35.83
C ILE A 75 -6.35 14.92 35.15
N ASP A 76 -6.80 14.87 33.89
CA ASP A 76 -7.18 16.05 33.11
C ASP A 76 -8.15 15.63 31.98
N VAL A 77 -8.88 16.61 31.45
CA VAL A 77 -9.62 16.49 30.19
C VAL A 77 -9.28 17.71 29.35
N VAL A 78 -8.68 17.46 28.18
CA VAL A 78 -8.07 18.47 27.32
C VAL A 78 -8.89 18.60 26.04
N THR A 79 -9.38 19.80 25.74
CA THR A 79 -10.11 20.12 24.50
C THR A 79 -9.18 20.71 23.46
N GLY A 80 -9.62 20.81 22.19
CA GLY A 80 -8.85 21.50 21.15
C GLY A 80 -8.51 22.95 21.52
N ALA A 81 -9.40 23.65 22.22
CA ALA A 81 -9.17 25.01 22.68
C ALA A 81 -8.00 25.12 23.69
N ASP A 82 -7.78 24.09 24.52
CA ASP A 82 -6.72 24.07 25.55
C ASP A 82 -5.31 23.92 24.97
N ILE A 83 -5.19 23.36 23.76
CA ILE A 83 -3.91 23.03 23.10
C ILE A 83 -3.78 23.62 21.69
N LYS A 84 -4.68 24.51 21.27
CA LYS A 84 -4.73 25.08 19.92
C LYS A 84 -3.39 25.65 19.42
N ASP A 85 -2.60 26.24 20.32
CA ASP A 85 -1.34 26.91 19.97
C ASP A 85 -0.13 25.94 19.96
N VAL A 86 -0.31 24.68 20.40
CA VAL A 86 0.78 23.72 20.62
C VAL A 86 0.54 22.34 20.03
N GLN A 87 -0.65 22.06 19.48
CA GLN A 87 -0.98 20.75 18.91
C GLN A 87 -0.39 20.50 17.52
N GLY A 88 0.06 21.54 16.81
CA GLY A 88 0.54 21.41 15.44
C GLY A 88 -0.58 21.10 14.44
N VAL A 89 -0.23 20.51 13.30
CA VAL A 89 -1.16 20.15 12.21
C VAL A 89 -0.70 18.86 11.55
N ASN A 90 -1.65 18.04 11.08
CA ASN A 90 -1.32 16.93 10.18
C ASN A 90 -1.01 17.49 8.79
N ALA A 91 0.18 17.21 8.27
CA ALA A 91 0.68 17.84 7.05
C ALA A 91 0.37 17.02 5.80
N ASN A 92 0.09 17.71 4.68
CA ASN A 92 0.20 17.15 3.35
C ASN A 92 1.62 17.38 2.82
N ALA A 93 2.32 16.30 2.49
CA ALA A 93 3.69 16.31 1.95
C ALA A 93 3.75 16.02 0.45
N TRP A 94 2.60 15.90 -0.23
CA TRP A 94 2.55 15.75 -1.68
C TRP A 94 1.39 16.54 -2.31
N PRO A 95 1.51 17.87 -2.39
CA PRO A 95 0.59 18.70 -3.15
C PRO A 95 0.85 18.51 -4.64
N ILE A 96 -0.12 18.00 -5.40
CA ILE A 96 0.07 17.63 -6.81
C ILE A 96 -0.01 18.83 -7.76
N THR A 97 -0.55 19.97 -7.29
CA THR A 97 -0.51 21.25 -7.99
C THR A 97 -0.23 22.39 -7.02
N PRO A 98 0.33 23.53 -7.48
CA PRO A 98 0.59 24.69 -6.62
C PRO A 98 -0.67 25.32 -6.00
N ASP A 99 -1.82 25.12 -6.63
CA ASP A 99 -3.13 25.66 -6.25
C ASP A 99 -4.04 24.63 -5.57
N GLN A 100 -3.51 23.46 -5.17
CA GLN A 100 -4.28 22.42 -4.52
C GLN A 100 -4.99 22.93 -3.26
N VAL A 101 -6.33 22.79 -3.25
CA VAL A 101 -7.16 23.12 -2.10
C VAL A 101 -6.98 22.04 -1.04
N THR A 102 -6.33 22.41 0.07
CA THR A 102 -6.01 21.51 1.19
C THR A 102 -6.54 22.10 2.50
N PRO A 103 -7.58 21.50 3.12
CA PRO A 103 -8.08 21.93 4.42
C PRO A 103 -7.03 21.77 5.53
N THR A 104 -7.06 22.65 6.53
CA THR A 104 -6.22 22.48 7.72
C THR A 104 -6.75 21.32 8.58
N HIS A 105 -5.92 20.32 8.82
CA HIS A 105 -6.26 19.16 9.62
C HIS A 105 -5.64 19.25 11.02
N LEU A 106 -6.46 19.65 12.00
CA LEU A 106 -6.03 19.76 13.40
C LEU A 106 -6.08 18.41 14.12
N PRO A 107 -5.15 18.11 15.04
CA PRO A 107 -5.19 16.89 15.84
C PRO A 107 -6.42 16.76 16.75
N VAL A 108 -6.85 17.87 17.36
CA VAL A 108 -8.09 17.96 18.13
C VAL A 108 -8.88 19.15 17.59
N ALA A 109 -10.10 18.87 17.13
CA ALA A 109 -11.01 19.85 16.56
C ALA A 109 -11.34 20.95 17.57
N VAL A 110 -11.53 22.18 17.07
CA VAL A 110 -11.78 23.37 17.89
C VAL A 110 -13.19 23.91 17.68
N GLU A 111 -13.55 24.21 16.43
CA GLU A 111 -14.82 24.87 16.10
C GLU A 111 -15.76 24.00 15.27
N ARG A 112 -15.21 23.07 14.48
CA ARG A 112 -15.95 22.28 13.50
C ARG A 112 -15.30 20.93 13.31
N VAL A 113 -16.13 19.94 13.04
CA VAL A 113 -15.75 18.61 12.55
C VAL A 113 -16.30 18.44 11.12
N ALA A 114 -15.51 17.84 10.25
CA ALA A 114 -15.78 17.58 8.84
C ALA A 114 -15.79 16.08 8.49
N CYS A 115 -15.57 15.18 9.45
CA CYS A 115 -15.97 13.77 9.35
C CYS A 115 -16.25 13.13 10.72
N ALA A 116 -17.02 12.04 10.72
CA ALA A 116 -17.25 11.24 11.91
C ALA A 116 -15.92 10.59 12.38
N GLY A 117 -15.70 10.56 13.68
CA GLY A 117 -14.48 10.00 14.29
C GLY A 117 -13.39 11.03 14.64
N GLU A 118 -13.54 12.29 14.26
CA GLU A 118 -12.61 13.35 14.65
C GLU A 118 -12.57 13.57 16.16
N ILE A 119 -11.37 13.85 16.69
CA ILE A 119 -11.16 14.03 18.13
C ILE A 119 -11.64 15.42 18.53
N VAL A 120 -12.53 15.51 19.51
CA VAL A 120 -13.01 16.80 20.07
C VAL A 120 -12.48 17.07 21.47
N ALA A 121 -12.15 16.02 22.22
CA ALA A 121 -11.49 16.10 23.52
C ALA A 121 -10.64 14.85 23.81
N VAL A 122 -9.71 14.98 24.74
CA VAL A 122 -8.82 13.90 25.19
C VAL A 122 -8.93 13.77 26.71
N VAL A 123 -9.37 12.60 27.17
CA VAL A 123 -9.40 12.27 28.61
C VAL A 123 -8.08 11.62 29.01
N VAL A 124 -7.52 12.08 30.12
CA VAL A 124 -6.25 11.56 30.66
C VAL A 124 -6.49 10.96 32.04
N ALA A 125 -6.18 9.68 32.23
CA ALA A 125 -6.40 8.99 33.50
C ALA A 125 -5.24 8.08 33.92
N ARG A 126 -5.30 7.57 35.15
CA ARG A 126 -4.31 6.64 35.71
C ARG A 126 -4.34 5.24 35.11
N SER A 127 -5.40 4.89 34.39
CA SER A 127 -5.56 3.58 33.74
C SER A 127 -6.37 3.73 32.46
N ALA A 128 -6.18 2.80 31.51
CA ALA A 128 -6.93 2.81 30.26
C ALA A 128 -8.44 2.64 30.47
N ALA A 129 -8.86 1.85 31.48
CA ALA A 129 -10.28 1.70 31.82
C ALA A 129 -10.88 3.02 32.31
N ALA A 130 -10.26 3.67 33.29
CA ALA A 130 -10.73 4.96 33.81
C ALA A 130 -10.75 6.06 32.74
N ALA A 131 -9.81 6.05 31.78
CA ALA A 131 -9.81 7.00 30.68
C ALA A 131 -11.02 6.81 29.77
N ARG A 132 -11.35 5.55 29.42
CA ARG A 132 -12.52 5.22 28.59
C ARG A 132 -13.83 5.50 29.30
N ASP A 133 -13.97 5.07 30.55
CA ASP A 133 -15.20 5.31 31.33
C ASP A 133 -15.49 6.82 31.46
N ALA A 134 -14.45 7.64 31.65
CA ALA A 134 -14.63 9.09 31.76
C ALA A 134 -14.77 9.80 30.40
N ALA A 135 -14.41 9.17 29.28
CA ALA A 135 -14.68 9.71 27.94
C ALA A 135 -16.18 9.76 27.64
N GLU A 136 -16.95 8.78 28.13
CA GLU A 136 -18.42 8.75 28.03
C GLU A 136 -19.13 9.83 28.89
N LEU A 137 -18.39 10.52 29.77
CA LEU A 137 -18.91 11.59 30.64
C LEU A 137 -18.62 12.99 30.11
N VAL A 138 -18.02 13.09 28.91
CA VAL A 138 -17.83 14.37 28.22
C VAL A 138 -19.07 14.62 27.37
N ASP A 139 -19.78 15.69 27.67
CA ASP A 139 -20.97 16.10 26.91
C ASP A 139 -20.58 17.12 25.85
N VAL A 140 -21.02 16.91 24.61
CA VAL A 140 -20.63 17.75 23.47
C VAL A 140 -21.88 18.14 22.68
N ASP A 141 -22.11 19.46 22.61
CA ASP A 141 -23.23 20.02 21.87
C ASP A 141 -22.79 20.34 20.43
N TYR A 142 -23.53 19.82 19.46
CA TYR A 142 -23.28 20.00 18.04
C TYR A 142 -24.46 20.66 17.32
N ASP A 143 -24.15 21.58 16.40
CA ASP A 143 -25.07 22.01 15.35
C ASP A 143 -24.67 21.30 14.05
N GLU A 144 -25.47 20.32 13.64
CA GLU A 144 -25.21 19.50 12.43
C GLU A 144 -25.28 20.36 11.16
N LEU A 145 -24.37 20.10 10.22
CA LEU A 145 -24.23 20.82 8.96
C LEU A 145 -24.47 19.86 7.78
N PRO A 146 -24.90 20.36 6.61
CA PRO A 146 -25.01 19.52 5.42
C PRO A 146 -23.66 18.87 5.07
N ALA A 147 -23.66 17.54 4.96
CA ALA A 147 -22.49 16.75 4.57
C ALA A 147 -22.63 16.27 3.12
N VAL A 148 -21.50 16.06 2.44
CA VAL A 148 -21.45 15.44 1.11
C VAL A 148 -20.59 14.18 1.16
N LEU A 149 -21.20 13.03 0.86
CA LEU A 149 -20.57 11.72 1.02
C LEU A 149 -20.30 11.04 -0.32
N ASP A 150 -21.17 11.22 -1.32
CA ASP A 150 -20.92 10.70 -2.66
C ASP A 150 -19.88 11.56 -3.39
N LEU A 151 -18.94 10.89 -4.04
CA LEU A 151 -17.81 11.53 -4.70
C LEU A 151 -18.23 12.33 -5.95
N LYS A 152 -19.21 11.82 -6.72
CA LYS A 152 -19.70 12.50 -7.92
C LYS A 152 -20.57 13.71 -7.55
N GLU A 153 -21.37 13.59 -6.49
CA GLU A 153 -22.12 14.71 -5.91
C GLU A 153 -21.18 15.79 -5.36
N ALA A 154 -20.13 15.41 -4.65
CA ALA A 154 -19.11 16.34 -4.15
C ALA A 154 -18.47 17.13 -5.30
N ALA A 155 -18.16 16.49 -6.42
CA ALA A 155 -17.58 17.13 -7.60
C ALA A 155 -18.50 18.17 -8.27
N ALA A 156 -19.80 18.19 -7.95
CA ALA A 156 -20.76 19.17 -8.44
C ALA A 156 -20.77 20.48 -7.61
N ASP A 157 -20.08 20.52 -6.47
CA ASP A 157 -19.97 21.69 -5.57
C ASP A 157 -21.33 22.23 -5.04
N THR A 158 -22.39 21.39 -5.02
CA THR A 158 -23.71 21.77 -4.48
C THR A 158 -23.77 21.82 -2.96
N VAL A 159 -23.11 20.86 -2.31
CA VAL A 159 -22.85 20.83 -0.86
C VAL A 159 -21.35 20.77 -0.69
N LEU A 160 -20.78 21.68 0.10
CA LEU A 160 -19.33 21.79 0.28
C LEU A 160 -18.91 21.10 1.58
N ALA A 161 -17.96 20.17 1.49
CA ALA A 161 -17.34 19.52 2.66
C ALA A 161 -16.62 20.55 3.54
N HIS A 162 -16.04 21.58 2.91
CA HIS A 162 -15.42 22.74 3.56
C HIS A 162 -15.96 24.03 2.94
N PRO A 163 -17.07 24.59 3.47
CA PRO A 163 -17.71 25.78 2.91
C PRO A 163 -16.78 27.00 2.79
N ASP A 164 -15.80 27.10 3.69
CA ASP A 164 -14.80 28.17 3.72
C ASP A 164 -13.81 28.12 2.54
N LEU A 165 -13.69 26.98 1.86
CA LEU A 165 -12.79 26.81 0.71
C LEU A 165 -13.49 27.05 -0.64
N GLY A 166 -14.83 27.12 -0.66
CA GLY A 166 -15.62 27.47 -1.84
C GLY A 166 -15.72 26.41 -2.95
N THR A 167 -15.04 25.27 -2.82
CA THR A 167 -15.12 24.12 -3.74
C THR A 167 -14.69 22.84 -3.02
N ASN A 168 -15.20 21.69 -3.46
CA ASN A 168 -14.72 20.37 -3.07
C ASN A 168 -13.58 19.87 -3.96
N LYS A 169 -13.37 20.46 -5.15
CA LYS A 169 -12.31 20.06 -6.07
C LYS A 169 -10.96 20.46 -5.49
N SER A 170 -10.19 19.46 -5.05
CA SER A 170 -8.89 19.69 -4.40
C SER A 170 -7.81 20.06 -5.41
N ALA A 171 -7.55 19.19 -6.39
CA ALA A 171 -6.63 19.46 -7.49
C ALA A 171 -6.97 18.65 -8.74
N PHE A 172 -6.67 19.23 -9.91
CA PHE A 172 -6.70 18.55 -11.20
C PHE A 172 -5.28 18.34 -11.72
N TRP A 173 -4.93 17.11 -12.05
CA TRP A 173 -3.63 16.74 -12.60
C TRP A 173 -3.78 16.00 -13.92
N LYS A 174 -2.89 16.29 -14.89
CA LYS A 174 -2.94 15.71 -16.23
C LYS A 174 -1.56 15.26 -16.72
N LEU A 175 -1.53 14.09 -17.35
CA LEU A 175 -0.47 13.65 -18.26
C LEU A 175 -1.07 13.42 -19.64
N ASP A 176 -0.49 14.06 -20.64
CA ASP A 176 -0.90 13.95 -22.04
C ASP A 176 0.33 13.61 -22.90
N SER A 177 0.30 12.46 -23.58
CA SER A 177 1.46 11.98 -24.33
C SER A 177 1.81 12.85 -25.54
N ALA A 178 0.83 13.53 -26.14
CA ALA A 178 1.07 14.43 -27.26
C ALA A 178 1.74 15.72 -26.77
N GLU A 179 1.24 16.30 -25.67
CA GLU A 179 1.86 17.48 -25.05
C GLU A 179 3.27 17.19 -24.53
N ALA A 180 3.49 15.99 -23.97
CA ALA A 180 4.80 15.55 -23.49
C ALA A 180 5.77 15.11 -24.60
N GLY A 181 5.28 14.92 -25.84
CA GLY A 181 6.07 14.42 -26.97
C GLY A 181 6.49 12.95 -26.84
N THR A 182 5.83 12.18 -25.98
CA THR A 182 6.07 10.75 -25.76
C THR A 182 5.15 9.84 -26.58
N GLY A 183 4.09 10.40 -27.19
CA GLY A 183 3.09 9.67 -27.97
C GLY A 183 2.21 10.59 -28.83
N GLY A 184 1.17 10.01 -29.41
CA GLY A 184 0.17 10.70 -30.23
C GLY A 184 -0.98 11.32 -29.42
N ASP A 185 -1.88 12.00 -30.13
CA ASP A 185 -3.14 12.54 -29.60
C ASP A 185 -4.17 11.40 -29.40
N VAL A 186 -4.60 11.20 -28.16
CA VAL A 186 -5.54 10.13 -27.81
C VAL A 186 -6.93 10.35 -28.39
N ASP A 187 -7.40 11.60 -28.47
CA ASP A 187 -8.74 11.91 -28.98
C ASP A 187 -8.79 11.65 -30.49
N ALA A 188 -7.69 11.91 -31.20
CA ALA A 188 -7.54 11.53 -32.60
C ALA A 188 -7.52 10.01 -32.82
N ALA A 189 -6.83 9.25 -31.95
CA ALA A 189 -6.81 7.79 -31.99
C ALA A 189 -8.22 7.19 -31.76
N ILE A 190 -8.93 7.70 -30.75
CA ILE A 190 -10.32 7.31 -30.46
C ILE A 190 -11.24 7.65 -31.64
N ALA A 191 -11.16 8.86 -32.19
CA ALA A 191 -11.99 9.26 -33.34
C ALA A 191 -11.76 8.37 -34.56
N LYS A 192 -10.50 7.98 -34.84
CA LYS A 192 -10.16 7.04 -35.92
C LYS A 192 -10.77 5.65 -35.66
N ALA A 193 -10.63 5.12 -34.45
CA ALA A 193 -11.17 3.81 -34.10
C ALA A 193 -12.71 3.79 -34.12
N ARG A 194 -13.39 4.89 -33.76
CA ARG A 194 -14.85 5.00 -33.93
C ARG A 194 -15.28 4.89 -35.39
N ALA A 195 -14.42 5.26 -36.34
CA ALA A 195 -14.72 5.20 -37.76
C ALA A 195 -14.44 3.81 -38.38
N ASP A 196 -13.34 3.14 -37.98
CA ASP A 196 -12.88 1.91 -38.65
C ASP A 196 -12.16 0.90 -37.73
N GLY A 197 -12.34 0.98 -36.41
CA GLY A 197 -11.70 0.12 -35.42
C GLY A 197 -12.67 -0.34 -34.33
N VAL A 198 -12.15 -0.51 -33.11
CA VAL A 198 -12.89 -0.88 -31.89
C VAL A 198 -12.70 0.20 -30.84
N VAL A 199 -13.79 0.57 -30.16
CA VAL A 199 -13.75 1.48 -29.01
C VAL A 199 -14.53 0.86 -27.85
N ILE A 200 -13.85 0.72 -26.72
CA ILE A 200 -14.44 0.26 -25.47
C ILE A 200 -14.48 1.45 -24.51
N GLU A 201 -15.67 1.74 -24.00
CA GLU A 201 -15.91 2.76 -22.97
C GLU A 201 -16.53 2.09 -21.75
N ARG A 202 -15.88 2.23 -20.59
CA ARG A 202 -16.34 1.67 -19.31
C ARG A 202 -16.12 2.67 -18.19
N GLU A 203 -16.93 2.55 -17.16
CA GLU A 203 -16.73 3.25 -15.89
C GLU A 203 -16.72 2.21 -14.77
N PHE A 204 -15.61 2.12 -14.05
CA PHE A 204 -15.44 1.16 -12.97
C PHE A 204 -15.33 1.85 -11.61
N ARG A 205 -15.85 1.18 -10.58
CA ARG A 205 -15.74 1.58 -9.19
C ARG A 205 -14.61 0.82 -8.50
N GLN A 206 -13.65 1.54 -7.94
CA GLN A 206 -12.65 1.00 -7.01
C GLN A 206 -13.06 1.39 -5.60
N GLN A 207 -13.69 0.47 -4.88
CA GLN A 207 -14.31 0.76 -3.59
C GLN A 207 -13.27 1.18 -2.56
N ARG A 208 -13.73 1.97 -1.58
CA ARG A 208 -12.92 2.37 -0.43
C ARG A 208 -12.57 1.17 0.44
N LEU A 209 -11.34 1.08 0.91
CA LEU A 209 -10.84 0.00 1.77
C LEU A 209 -10.19 0.54 3.04
N ILE A 210 -10.07 -0.32 4.04
CA ILE A 210 -9.38 -0.02 5.30
C ILE A 210 -8.20 -1.00 5.44
N PRO A 211 -6.95 -0.53 5.64
CA PRO A 211 -5.78 -1.41 5.70
C PRO A 211 -5.83 -2.51 6.79
N ALA A 212 -6.62 -2.31 7.84
CA ALA A 212 -6.97 -3.29 8.87
C ALA A 212 -5.81 -4.11 9.45
N PHE A 213 -4.63 -3.50 9.64
CA PHE A 213 -3.46 -4.14 10.27
C PHE A 213 -3.79 -4.75 11.64
N MET A 214 -3.21 -5.90 11.98
CA MET A 214 -3.61 -6.68 13.16
C MET A 214 -3.28 -6.01 14.50
N GLU A 215 -2.15 -5.31 14.61
CA GLU A 215 -1.84 -4.47 15.77
C GLU A 215 -2.41 -3.06 15.56
N PRO A 216 -3.46 -2.64 16.32
CA PRO A 216 -3.95 -1.27 16.25
C PRO A 216 -2.85 -0.23 16.55
N ARG A 217 -2.98 0.99 16.05
CA ARG A 217 -2.04 2.08 16.31
C ARG A 217 -1.95 2.37 17.81
N SER A 218 -0.73 2.61 18.24
CA SER A 218 -0.41 2.91 19.63
C SER A 218 0.76 3.89 19.65
N VAL A 219 0.72 4.81 20.62
CA VAL A 219 1.75 5.82 20.83
C VAL A 219 2.01 5.97 22.33
N VAL A 220 3.28 6.02 22.69
CA VAL A 220 3.76 6.34 24.04
C VAL A 220 4.71 7.51 23.94
N VAL A 221 4.45 8.57 24.70
CA VAL A 221 5.29 9.76 24.74
C VAL A 221 5.86 9.92 26.14
N ASP A 222 7.18 10.03 26.27
CA ASP A 222 7.87 10.45 27.48
C ASP A 222 8.47 11.84 27.30
N PRO A 223 7.91 12.88 27.95
CA PRO A 223 8.38 14.26 27.85
C PRO A 223 9.40 14.62 28.94
N THR A 224 9.78 13.68 29.82
CA THR A 224 10.50 14.01 31.07
C THR A 224 12.02 14.18 30.91
N GLY A 225 12.58 13.65 29.83
CA GLY A 225 14.01 13.73 29.52
C GLY A 225 14.42 15.04 28.85
N GLU A 226 15.74 15.18 28.62
CA GLU A 226 16.26 16.29 27.80
C GLU A 226 15.82 16.23 26.34
N GLN A 227 15.50 15.03 25.87
CA GLN A 227 14.80 14.75 24.61
C GLN A 227 13.45 14.13 24.97
N MET A 228 12.40 14.54 24.26
CA MET A 228 11.13 13.86 24.29
C MET A 228 11.24 12.58 23.46
N VAL A 229 10.88 11.45 24.07
CA VAL A 229 10.90 10.14 23.40
C VAL A 229 9.48 9.77 23.01
N VAL A 230 9.29 9.41 21.74
CA VAL A 230 8.01 9.00 21.17
C VAL A 230 8.17 7.59 20.63
N TRP A 231 7.58 6.61 21.31
CA TRP A 231 7.38 5.29 20.72
C TRP A 231 6.08 5.30 19.94
N SER A 232 6.14 4.94 18.66
CA SER A 232 4.95 4.87 17.80
C SER A 232 4.96 3.57 17.00
N ALA A 233 3.79 2.95 16.86
CA ALA A 233 3.57 1.90 15.88
C ALA A 233 3.46 2.52 14.46
N THR A 234 4.60 2.98 13.93
CA THR A 234 4.68 3.73 12.67
C THR A 234 5.61 3.03 11.66
N GLN A 235 5.31 3.19 10.37
CA GLN A 235 6.23 2.81 9.28
C GLN A 235 7.33 3.84 9.05
N ILE A 236 7.14 5.07 9.55
CA ILE A 236 7.89 6.25 9.12
C ILE A 236 8.53 7.05 10.28
N PRO A 237 9.33 6.44 11.16
CA PRO A 237 9.87 7.11 12.35
C PRO A 237 10.69 8.37 12.03
N HIS A 238 11.44 8.41 10.93
CA HIS A 238 12.23 9.59 10.57
C HIS A 238 11.35 10.74 10.08
N ILE A 239 10.37 10.44 9.22
CA ILE A 239 9.41 11.45 8.74
C ILE A 239 8.53 11.95 9.88
N LEU A 240 8.10 11.08 10.79
CA LEU A 240 7.36 11.47 12.00
C LEU A 240 8.19 12.42 12.88
N ARG A 241 9.49 12.15 13.10
CA ARG A 241 10.38 13.06 13.85
C ARG A 241 10.43 14.45 13.20
N PHE A 242 10.61 14.48 11.88
CA PHE A 242 10.64 15.73 11.12
C PHE A 242 9.31 16.50 11.23
N LEU A 243 8.16 15.82 11.03
CA LEU A 243 6.85 16.47 11.05
C LEU A 243 6.45 16.97 12.44
N ILE A 244 6.81 16.24 13.51
CA ILE A 244 6.67 16.74 14.88
C ILE A 244 7.44 18.06 15.03
N SER A 245 8.68 18.10 14.56
CA SER A 245 9.51 19.31 14.63
C SER A 245 8.94 20.45 13.80
N ALA A 246 8.56 20.17 12.56
CA ALA A 246 8.13 21.17 11.58
C ALA A 246 6.79 21.82 11.95
N THR A 247 5.87 21.07 12.56
CA THR A 247 4.50 21.52 12.81
C THR A 247 4.23 21.92 14.27
N MET A 248 4.96 21.37 15.25
CA MET A 248 4.77 21.69 16.68
C MET A 248 5.81 22.68 17.24
N GLY A 249 6.77 23.12 16.40
CA GLY A 249 7.82 24.06 16.80
C GLY A 249 8.83 23.50 17.82
N ILE A 250 8.90 22.17 17.98
CA ILE A 250 9.87 21.50 18.84
C ILE A 250 11.16 21.32 18.03
N PRO A 251 12.34 21.69 18.52
CA PRO A 251 13.58 21.43 17.77
C PRO A 251 13.75 19.94 17.48
N GLU A 252 14.07 19.56 16.25
CA GLU A 252 14.24 18.15 15.85
C GLU A 252 15.25 17.40 16.75
N SER A 253 16.32 18.08 17.18
CA SER A 253 17.32 17.52 18.11
C SER A 253 16.79 17.23 19.53
N LYS A 254 15.58 17.67 19.84
CA LYS A 254 14.85 17.43 21.10
C LYS A 254 13.76 16.38 20.97
N VAL A 255 13.64 15.73 19.81
CA VAL A 255 12.68 14.65 19.55
C VAL A 255 13.44 13.38 19.17
N ARG A 256 13.08 12.27 19.81
CA ARG A 256 13.52 10.92 19.43
C ARG A 256 12.29 10.08 19.18
N VAL A 257 12.11 9.64 17.94
CA VAL A 257 11.07 8.68 17.57
C VAL A 257 11.66 7.28 17.52
N ILE A 258 10.92 6.30 18.05
CA ILE A 258 11.25 4.89 18.07
C ILE A 258 10.06 4.11 17.52
N ALA A 259 10.23 3.47 16.37
CA ALA A 259 9.37 2.38 15.91
C ALA A 259 9.97 1.06 16.42
N PRO A 260 9.34 0.37 17.39
CA PRO A 260 9.82 -0.92 17.87
C PRO A 260 9.40 -2.03 16.89
N ASP A 261 8.97 -3.20 17.37
CA ASP A 261 8.30 -4.16 16.47
C ASP A 261 6.90 -3.59 16.12
N VAL A 262 6.53 -3.62 14.84
CA VAL A 262 5.25 -3.09 14.33
C VAL A 262 4.44 -4.22 13.70
N GLY A 263 3.22 -4.43 14.18
CA GLY A 263 2.35 -5.57 13.85
C GLY A 263 1.56 -5.36 12.54
N GLY A 264 2.29 -5.14 11.45
CA GLY A 264 1.76 -4.82 10.14
C GLY A 264 1.48 -3.33 9.96
N GLY A 265 1.69 -2.83 8.74
CA GLY A 265 1.46 -1.44 8.35
C GLY A 265 0.67 -1.32 7.06
N PHE A 266 1.17 -1.95 5.98
CA PHE A 266 0.46 -2.08 4.69
C PHE A 266 0.04 -0.76 4.04
N GLY A 267 0.73 0.33 4.34
CA GLY A 267 0.27 1.65 3.94
C GLY A 267 -0.38 2.41 5.10
N GLY A 268 -1.20 1.70 5.88
CA GLY A 268 -2.00 2.22 7.00
C GLY A 268 -1.22 2.94 8.12
N LYS A 269 0.10 2.73 8.21
CA LYS A 269 0.97 3.32 9.24
C LYS A 269 2.06 4.23 8.65
N LEU A 270 1.92 4.70 7.40
CA LEU A 270 2.77 5.74 6.81
C LEU A 270 2.26 7.17 7.04
N GLN A 271 1.33 7.37 7.97
CA GLN A 271 0.79 8.69 8.30
C GLN A 271 1.44 9.29 9.54
N THR A 272 1.30 10.61 9.63
CA THR A 272 1.19 11.29 10.92
C THR A 272 -0.28 11.34 11.32
N THR A 273 -0.58 11.03 12.58
CA THR A 273 -1.96 10.86 13.02
C THR A 273 -2.36 11.91 14.06
N PRO A 274 -3.63 12.38 14.05
CA PRO A 274 -4.15 13.23 15.12
C PRO A 274 -3.83 12.69 16.52
N GLU A 275 -3.91 11.38 16.71
CA GLU A 275 -3.68 10.73 17.98
C GLU A 275 -2.22 10.85 18.47
N GLU A 276 -1.23 10.78 17.58
CA GLU A 276 0.18 11.02 17.92
C GLU A 276 0.40 12.46 18.39
N PHE A 277 -0.11 13.43 17.63
CA PHE A 277 0.08 14.86 17.93
C PHE A 277 -0.68 15.28 19.19
N ALA A 278 -1.91 14.79 19.38
CA ALA A 278 -2.67 14.99 20.61
C ALA A 278 -1.95 14.40 21.82
N THR A 279 -1.41 13.17 21.71
CA THR A 279 -0.65 12.53 22.80
C THR A 279 0.61 13.33 23.14
N ILE A 280 1.33 13.83 22.13
CA ILE A 280 2.52 14.68 22.34
C ILE A 280 2.14 15.98 23.06
N ALA A 281 1.10 16.67 22.60
CA ALA A 281 0.64 17.92 23.21
C ALA A 281 0.23 17.73 24.67
N VAL A 282 -0.54 16.68 24.96
CA VAL A 282 -0.98 16.31 26.31
C VAL A 282 0.21 15.94 27.21
N ALA A 283 1.14 15.10 26.73
CA ALA A 283 2.31 14.70 27.49
C ALA A 283 3.15 15.91 27.89
N ARG A 284 3.43 16.81 26.93
CA ARG A 284 4.18 18.05 27.17
C ARG A 284 3.48 18.97 28.16
N ARG A 285 2.16 19.12 28.04
CA ARG A 285 1.35 19.94 28.97
C ARG A 285 1.45 19.43 30.40
N LEU A 286 1.39 18.11 30.60
CA LEU A 286 1.37 17.50 31.92
C LEU A 286 2.76 17.22 32.50
N GLY A 287 3.80 17.22 31.65
CA GLY A 287 5.16 16.83 32.04
C GLY A 287 5.25 15.38 32.50
N LYS A 288 4.41 14.49 31.95
CA LYS A 288 4.30 13.08 32.35
C LYS A 288 4.21 12.14 31.14
N PRO A 289 4.72 10.90 31.25
CA PRO A 289 4.53 9.93 30.19
C PRO A 289 3.06 9.65 29.92
N CYS A 290 2.69 9.55 28.65
CA CYS A 290 1.31 9.39 28.20
C CYS A 290 1.24 8.30 27.14
N LYS A 291 0.24 7.42 27.24
CA LYS A 291 -0.04 6.37 26.26
C LYS A 291 -1.45 6.52 25.71
N TYR A 292 -1.56 6.46 24.40
CA TYR A 292 -2.81 6.16 23.71
C TYR A 292 -2.68 4.84 22.94
N THR A 293 -3.74 4.04 22.95
CA THR A 293 -3.83 2.82 22.13
C THR A 293 -5.27 2.67 21.69
N GLU A 294 -5.45 2.68 20.37
CA GLU A 294 -6.78 2.63 19.77
C GLU A 294 -7.41 1.25 19.93
N THR A 295 -8.72 1.22 20.06
CA THR A 295 -9.50 0.00 19.85
C THR A 295 -9.57 -0.37 18.36
N ARG A 296 -9.99 -1.59 18.03
CA ARG A 296 -10.21 -1.98 16.63
C ARG A 296 -11.20 -1.05 15.93
N SER A 297 -12.31 -0.69 16.56
CA SER A 297 -13.29 0.19 15.95
C SER A 297 -12.76 1.60 15.70
N GLU A 298 -11.98 2.16 16.63
CA GLU A 298 -11.28 3.43 16.40
C GLU A 298 -10.27 3.34 15.25
N SER A 299 -9.55 2.22 15.14
CA SER A 299 -8.60 1.96 14.04
C SER A 299 -9.29 2.03 12.68
N LEU A 300 -10.48 1.45 12.56
CA LEU A 300 -11.26 1.45 11.33
C LEU A 300 -11.90 2.81 11.05
N LEU A 301 -12.33 3.52 12.09
CA LEU A 301 -13.01 4.81 11.99
C LEU A 301 -12.06 5.96 11.64
N SER A 302 -10.92 6.09 12.34
CA SER A 302 -10.01 7.25 12.23
C SER A 302 -8.67 6.95 11.54
N GLY A 303 -8.35 5.69 11.26
CA GLY A 303 -7.24 5.35 10.38
C GLY A 303 -7.56 5.77 8.95
N HIS A 304 -6.55 6.19 8.16
CA HIS A 304 -6.84 6.52 6.76
C HIS A 304 -7.35 5.29 6.00
N HIS A 305 -8.26 5.55 5.07
CA HIS A 305 -8.78 4.56 4.15
C HIS A 305 -7.95 4.56 2.86
N GLY A 306 -8.18 3.64 1.93
CA GLY A 306 -7.45 3.53 0.66
C GLY A 306 -8.37 3.35 -0.54
N ARG A 307 -7.79 3.45 -1.75
CA ARG A 307 -8.45 3.31 -3.07
C ARG A 307 -9.39 4.48 -3.41
N ASP A 308 -10.68 4.29 -3.18
CA ASP A 308 -11.82 5.19 -3.36
C ASP A 308 -11.80 6.11 -4.61
N GLN A 309 -12.07 5.51 -5.77
CA GLN A 309 -12.16 6.26 -7.02
C GLN A 309 -13.25 5.73 -7.97
N TRP A 310 -13.66 6.61 -8.88
CA TRP A 310 -14.33 6.26 -10.12
C TRP A 310 -13.33 6.34 -11.28
N GLN A 311 -13.30 5.29 -12.10
CA GLN A 311 -12.38 5.16 -13.23
C GLN A 311 -13.18 5.14 -14.52
N LYS A 312 -13.23 6.25 -15.25
CA LYS A 312 -13.81 6.29 -16.58
C LYS A 312 -12.70 6.08 -17.61
N LEU A 313 -12.80 4.99 -18.36
CA LEU A 313 -11.74 4.48 -19.22
C LEU A 313 -12.25 4.36 -20.66
N THR A 314 -11.45 4.84 -21.60
CA THR A 314 -11.70 4.68 -23.04
C THR A 314 -10.48 4.06 -23.71
N LEU A 315 -10.65 2.86 -24.25
CA LEU A 315 -9.62 2.16 -25.02
C LEU A 315 -10.02 2.16 -26.49
N SER A 316 -9.08 2.50 -27.37
CA SER A 316 -9.23 2.36 -28.81
C SER A 316 -8.27 1.32 -29.37
N ALA A 317 -8.74 0.52 -30.32
CA ALA A 317 -7.96 -0.51 -31.01
C ALA A 317 -8.31 -0.58 -32.49
N GLU A 318 -7.42 -1.16 -33.29
CA GLU A 318 -7.73 -1.60 -34.65
C GLU A 318 -8.65 -2.84 -34.61
N LYS A 319 -9.28 -3.21 -35.73
CA LYS A 319 -10.20 -4.38 -35.79
C LYS A 319 -9.56 -5.71 -35.44
N ASP A 320 -8.24 -5.82 -35.54
CA ASP A 320 -7.49 -7.02 -35.16
C ASP A 320 -7.15 -7.06 -33.66
N GLY A 321 -7.55 -6.05 -32.88
CA GLY A 321 -7.25 -5.94 -31.45
C GLY A 321 -5.94 -5.24 -31.11
N THR A 322 -5.22 -4.67 -32.08
CA THR A 322 -4.03 -3.87 -31.79
C THR A 322 -4.41 -2.55 -31.14
N VAL A 323 -3.94 -2.29 -29.92
CA VAL A 323 -4.29 -1.08 -29.17
C VAL A 323 -3.67 0.17 -29.78
N THR A 324 -4.42 1.27 -29.80
CA THR A 324 -4.03 2.54 -30.46
C THR A 324 -4.09 3.75 -29.53
N GLY A 325 -4.97 3.73 -28.53
CA GLY A 325 -5.18 4.85 -27.63
C GLY A 325 -5.77 4.41 -26.31
N PHE A 326 -5.35 5.05 -25.22
CA PHE A 326 -5.96 4.85 -23.90
C PHE A 326 -6.13 6.15 -23.14
N LYS A 327 -7.38 6.48 -22.81
CA LYS A 327 -7.76 7.68 -22.08
C LYS A 327 -8.35 7.29 -20.72
N VAL A 328 -7.78 7.89 -19.68
CA VAL A 328 -8.15 7.66 -18.28
C VAL A 328 -8.67 8.96 -17.69
N GLU A 329 -9.88 8.92 -17.14
CA GLU A 329 -10.50 10.00 -16.38
C GLU A 329 -10.81 9.48 -14.97
N LEU A 330 -10.01 9.90 -13.99
CA LEU A 330 -10.19 9.54 -12.58
C LEU A 330 -10.88 10.65 -11.80
N LEU A 331 -11.84 10.23 -10.98
CA LEU A 331 -12.35 11.01 -9.87
C LEU A 331 -11.95 10.29 -8.57
N ALA A 332 -11.13 10.92 -7.74
CA ALA A 332 -10.54 10.31 -6.55
C ALA A 332 -10.97 11.04 -5.27
N ASP A 333 -11.47 10.28 -4.29
CA ASP A 333 -11.92 10.80 -2.99
C ASP A 333 -10.74 10.98 -2.04
N MET A 334 -10.58 12.17 -1.47
CA MET A 334 -9.58 12.45 -0.44
C MET A 334 -10.13 12.28 0.98
N GLY A 335 -11.44 12.13 1.14
CA GLY A 335 -12.16 12.33 2.39
C GLY A 335 -12.15 13.80 2.81
N ALA A 336 -12.30 14.05 4.11
CA ALA A 336 -12.42 15.41 4.64
C ALA A 336 -11.09 16.17 4.61
N TYR A 337 -9.96 15.46 4.57
CA TYR A 337 -8.64 16.07 4.66
C TYR A 337 -7.68 15.39 3.69
N VAL A 338 -6.74 16.16 3.14
CA VAL A 338 -5.68 15.58 2.32
C VAL A 338 -4.59 15.03 3.24
N ALA A 339 -4.42 13.71 3.24
CA ALA A 339 -3.42 13.00 4.01
C ALA A 339 -1.98 13.26 3.51
N ILE A 340 -0.96 12.69 4.18
CA ILE A 340 0.45 13.02 3.93
C ILE A 340 0.86 12.85 2.46
N VAL A 341 0.41 11.79 1.80
CA VAL A 341 0.69 11.52 0.38
C VAL A 341 -0.60 11.31 -0.44
N GLY A 342 -1.77 11.46 0.20
CA GLY A 342 -3.09 11.15 -0.38
C GLY A 342 -3.37 11.83 -1.72
N GLY A 343 -2.95 13.09 -1.91
CA GLY A 343 -3.11 13.78 -3.18
C GLY A 343 -2.36 13.11 -4.34
N GLY A 344 -1.15 12.59 -4.11
CA GLY A 344 -0.32 11.97 -5.13
C GLY A 344 -0.56 10.47 -5.35
N VAL A 345 -1.15 9.76 -4.39
CA VAL A 345 -1.49 8.33 -4.52
C VAL A 345 -2.26 8.01 -5.81
N PRO A 346 -3.39 8.68 -6.16
CA PRO A 346 -4.09 8.39 -7.41
C PRO A 346 -3.27 8.79 -8.65
N VAL A 347 -2.41 9.82 -8.56
CA VAL A 347 -1.56 10.27 -9.66
C VAL A 347 -0.51 9.23 -10.05
N LEU A 348 -0.11 8.34 -9.14
CA LEU A 348 0.78 7.21 -9.48
C LEU A 348 0.20 6.30 -10.58
N GLY A 349 -1.12 6.27 -10.75
CA GLY A 349 -1.77 5.59 -11.85
C GLY A 349 -1.36 6.12 -13.23
N ALA A 350 -0.95 7.39 -13.34
CA ALA A 350 -0.58 8.03 -14.60
C ALA A 350 0.48 7.25 -15.39
N TRP A 351 1.37 6.54 -14.71
CA TRP A 351 2.43 5.76 -15.35
C TRP A 351 2.18 4.25 -15.38
N MET A 352 1.06 3.78 -14.84
CA MET A 352 0.75 2.35 -14.65
C MET A 352 -0.51 1.90 -15.39
N PHE A 353 -1.41 2.82 -15.76
CA PHE A 353 -2.60 2.47 -16.54
C PHE A 353 -2.26 1.97 -17.94
N ASN A 354 -1.16 2.41 -18.55
CA ASN A 354 -0.67 1.80 -19.80
C ASN A 354 -0.09 0.39 -19.58
N SER A 355 0.27 0.05 -18.34
CA SER A 355 0.79 -1.26 -17.93
C SER A 355 1.89 -1.77 -18.87
N ILE A 356 1.85 -3.05 -19.20
CA ILE A 356 2.78 -3.73 -20.09
C ILE A 356 2.48 -3.53 -21.59
N TYR A 357 1.42 -2.79 -21.93
CA TYR A 357 0.89 -2.70 -23.29
C TYR A 357 1.44 -1.50 -24.08
N LYS A 358 1.62 -1.71 -25.38
CA LYS A 358 2.23 -0.73 -26.30
C LYS A 358 1.19 0.22 -26.88
N PHE A 359 0.72 1.17 -26.07
CA PHE A 359 -0.17 2.25 -26.53
C PHE A 359 0.60 3.35 -27.27
N PRO A 360 0.21 3.72 -28.51
CA PRO A 360 0.79 4.86 -29.22
C PRO A 360 0.32 6.24 -28.73
N ALA A 361 -0.90 6.33 -28.17
CA ALA A 361 -1.48 7.58 -27.67
C ALA A 361 -2.10 7.36 -26.29
N TYR A 362 -1.89 8.30 -25.37
CA TYR A 362 -2.29 8.15 -23.98
C TYR A 362 -2.61 9.48 -23.33
N GLN A 363 -3.65 9.49 -22.51
CA GLN A 363 -3.96 10.62 -21.65
C GLN A 363 -4.49 10.13 -20.32
N PHE A 364 -3.99 10.72 -19.24
CA PHE A 364 -4.45 10.48 -17.89
C PHE A 364 -4.86 11.80 -17.25
N ASN A 365 -6.07 11.83 -16.72
CA ASN A 365 -6.63 12.96 -16.00
C ASN A 365 -7.05 12.49 -14.62
N CYS A 366 -6.67 13.22 -13.56
CA CYS A 366 -7.08 12.94 -12.19
C CYS A 366 -7.65 14.19 -11.54
N GLN A 367 -8.92 14.14 -11.16
CA GLN A 367 -9.56 15.13 -10.30
C GLN A 367 -9.67 14.55 -8.89
N THR A 368 -8.97 15.15 -7.93
CA THR A 368 -9.14 14.85 -6.50
C THR A 368 -10.25 15.71 -5.92
N VAL A 369 -11.06 15.14 -5.02
CA VAL A 369 -12.26 15.80 -4.46
C VAL A 369 -12.37 15.50 -2.96
N LEU A 370 -12.80 16.49 -2.19
CA LEU A 370 -13.05 16.41 -0.76
C LEU A 370 -14.49 15.94 -0.49
N THR A 371 -14.66 15.05 0.49
CA THR A 371 -15.96 14.55 0.98
C THR A 371 -15.99 14.57 2.51
N ASN A 372 -17.15 14.43 3.15
CA ASN A 372 -17.26 14.36 4.61
C ASN A 372 -17.07 12.94 5.17
N LYS A 373 -16.07 12.22 4.66
CA LYS A 373 -15.66 10.88 5.14
C LYS A 373 -14.25 10.92 5.72
N THR A 374 -13.83 9.85 6.40
CA THR A 374 -12.43 9.69 6.83
C THR A 374 -11.47 9.89 5.66
N TRP A 375 -10.32 10.52 5.89
CA TRP A 375 -9.35 10.78 4.82
C TRP A 375 -8.83 9.49 4.16
N VAL A 376 -8.38 9.61 2.91
CA VAL A 376 -7.84 8.50 2.11
C VAL A 376 -6.34 8.71 1.88
N ASP A 377 -5.57 7.63 1.93
CA ASP A 377 -4.17 7.60 1.54
C ASP A 377 -3.75 6.17 1.11
N ALA A 378 -2.45 5.92 1.03
CA ALA A 378 -1.88 4.68 0.55
C ALA A 378 -2.32 3.47 1.36
N TYR A 379 -2.90 2.50 0.66
CA TYR A 379 -3.05 1.10 1.05
C TYR A 379 -2.29 0.25 0.03
N ARG A 380 -1.48 -0.71 0.51
CA ARG A 380 -0.55 -1.60 -0.21
C ARG A 380 -0.71 -1.57 -1.73
N GLY A 381 0.30 -1.07 -2.43
CA GLY A 381 0.32 -0.81 -3.87
C GLY A 381 0.04 0.66 -4.20
N ALA A 382 -0.99 1.28 -3.62
CA ALA A 382 -1.30 2.72 -3.74
C ALA A 382 -1.23 3.30 -5.18
N GLY A 383 -2.34 3.27 -5.90
CA GLY A 383 -2.45 3.73 -7.29
C GLY A 383 -2.06 2.68 -8.34
N ARG A 384 -1.22 1.70 -8.00
CA ARG A 384 -0.90 0.57 -8.93
C ARG A 384 -2.01 -0.49 -8.99
N PRO A 385 -2.53 -1.05 -7.87
CA PRO A 385 -3.65 -2.00 -7.93
C PRO A 385 -4.87 -1.44 -8.67
N GLU A 386 -5.15 -0.17 -8.43
CA GLU A 386 -6.13 0.67 -9.09
C GLU A 386 -5.94 0.68 -10.61
N ALA A 387 -4.74 1.02 -11.08
CA ALA A 387 -4.40 1.09 -12.49
C ALA A 387 -4.43 -0.28 -13.16
N THR A 388 -3.84 -1.30 -12.53
CA THR A 388 -3.85 -2.69 -13.00
C THR A 388 -5.26 -3.23 -13.10
N PHE A 389 -6.14 -2.95 -12.13
CA PHE A 389 -7.54 -3.33 -12.24
C PHE A 389 -8.18 -2.70 -13.48
N GLY A 390 -8.07 -1.38 -13.65
CA GLY A 390 -8.70 -0.68 -14.76
C GLY A 390 -8.24 -1.23 -16.13
N ILE A 391 -6.93 -1.31 -16.36
CA ILE A 391 -6.39 -1.79 -17.64
C ILE A 391 -6.67 -3.28 -17.87
N GLU A 392 -6.55 -4.16 -16.87
CA GLU A 392 -6.82 -5.59 -17.04
C GLU A 392 -8.30 -5.89 -17.24
N ARG A 393 -9.21 -5.08 -16.67
CA ARG A 393 -10.64 -5.11 -17.03
C ARG A 393 -10.83 -4.71 -18.49
N MET A 394 -10.22 -3.60 -18.93
CA MET A 394 -10.34 -3.10 -20.32
C MET A 394 -9.79 -4.08 -21.37
N MET A 395 -8.71 -4.80 -21.07
CA MET A 395 -8.17 -5.83 -21.96
C MET A 395 -9.08 -7.05 -22.07
N ASP A 396 -9.77 -7.44 -20.99
CA ASP A 396 -10.79 -8.49 -21.03
C ASP A 396 -12.05 -8.04 -21.80
N GLU A 397 -12.46 -6.77 -21.66
CA GLU A 397 -13.56 -6.20 -22.46
C GLU A 397 -13.21 -6.16 -23.95
N LEU A 398 -11.97 -5.81 -24.30
CA LEU A 398 -11.48 -5.86 -25.68
C LEU A 398 -11.50 -7.30 -26.21
N ALA A 399 -11.06 -8.27 -25.41
CA ALA A 399 -11.09 -9.68 -25.81
C ALA A 399 -12.53 -10.20 -26.02
N ALA A 400 -13.46 -9.79 -25.15
CA ALA A 400 -14.87 -10.11 -25.29
C ALA A 400 -15.48 -9.52 -26.56
N GLU A 401 -15.20 -8.24 -26.87
CA GLU A 401 -15.67 -7.57 -28.09
C GLU A 401 -15.14 -8.24 -29.36
N LEU A 402 -13.88 -8.72 -29.33
CA LEU A 402 -13.26 -9.43 -30.46
C LEU A 402 -13.68 -10.90 -30.55
N GLY A 403 -14.32 -11.46 -29.52
CA GLY A 403 -14.60 -12.90 -29.40
C GLY A 403 -13.32 -13.76 -29.36
N ARG A 404 -12.25 -13.25 -28.73
CA ARG A 404 -10.93 -13.90 -28.67
C ARG A 404 -10.55 -14.28 -27.25
N ASP A 405 -9.59 -15.20 -27.13
CA ASP A 405 -9.03 -15.54 -25.83
C ASP A 405 -8.30 -14.31 -25.22
N PRO A 406 -8.53 -14.01 -23.93
CA PRO A 406 -7.96 -12.83 -23.28
C PRO A 406 -6.43 -12.83 -23.20
N LEU A 407 -5.76 -13.99 -23.19
CA LEU A 407 -4.30 -14.05 -23.23
C LEU A 407 -3.76 -13.74 -24.62
N GLU A 408 -4.41 -14.21 -25.69
CA GLU A 408 -3.99 -13.90 -27.07
C GLU A 408 -4.02 -12.39 -27.36
N VAL A 409 -5.04 -11.68 -26.84
CA VAL A 409 -5.15 -10.22 -27.00
C VAL A 409 -4.05 -9.49 -26.23
N ARG A 410 -3.65 -9.99 -25.05
CA ARG A 410 -2.53 -9.42 -24.28
C ARG A 410 -1.18 -9.68 -24.97
N GLU A 411 -0.95 -10.93 -25.40
CA GLU A 411 0.28 -11.36 -26.09
C GLU A 411 0.53 -10.53 -27.37
N GLN A 412 -0.53 -10.14 -28.09
CA GLN A 412 -0.44 -9.28 -29.26
C GLN A 412 0.05 -7.85 -28.94
N ASN A 413 -0.25 -7.35 -27.74
CA ASN A 413 -0.13 -5.92 -27.42
C ASN A 413 0.98 -5.58 -26.43
N TRP A 414 1.53 -6.55 -25.70
CA TRP A 414 2.54 -6.29 -24.68
C TRP A 414 3.96 -6.04 -25.23
N ILE A 415 4.83 -5.52 -24.39
CA ILE A 415 6.26 -5.36 -24.67
C ILE A 415 6.93 -6.74 -24.62
N THR A 416 7.69 -7.10 -25.65
CA THR A 416 8.45 -8.36 -25.71
C THR A 416 9.79 -8.24 -24.99
N HIS A 417 10.34 -9.36 -24.51
CA HIS A 417 11.59 -9.36 -23.75
C HIS A 417 12.78 -8.74 -24.51
N GLU A 418 12.79 -8.82 -25.85
CA GLU A 418 13.84 -8.22 -26.71
C GLU A 418 13.73 -6.69 -26.83
N GLU A 419 12.58 -6.10 -26.47
CA GLU A 419 12.32 -4.66 -26.54
C GLU A 419 12.82 -3.91 -25.28
N PHE A 420 13.27 -4.62 -24.23
CA PHE A 420 13.79 -3.97 -23.01
C PHE A 420 15.25 -3.50 -23.17
N PRO A 421 15.62 -2.33 -22.59
CA PRO A 421 14.77 -1.40 -21.85
C PRO A 421 13.78 -0.66 -22.77
N PHE A 422 12.53 -0.50 -22.31
CA PHE A 422 11.44 0.06 -23.10
C PHE A 422 10.87 1.33 -22.47
N THR A 423 10.80 2.43 -23.23
CA THR A 423 10.15 3.67 -22.78
C THR A 423 8.68 3.67 -23.16
N THR A 424 7.82 3.69 -22.14
CA THR A 424 6.37 3.73 -22.30
C THR A 424 5.87 5.07 -22.83
N VAL A 425 4.64 5.08 -23.34
CA VAL A 425 3.93 6.29 -23.75
C VAL A 425 3.73 7.29 -22.61
N ALA A 426 3.74 6.82 -21.36
CA ALA A 426 3.71 7.65 -20.15
C ALA A 426 5.09 8.24 -19.78
N GLY A 427 6.14 7.93 -20.54
CA GLY A 427 7.49 8.49 -20.39
C GLY A 427 8.42 7.75 -19.42
N MET A 428 7.97 6.69 -18.74
CA MET A 428 8.85 5.85 -17.91
C MET A 428 9.60 4.82 -18.76
N THR A 429 10.88 4.64 -18.49
CA THR A 429 11.70 3.56 -19.07
C THR A 429 11.72 2.35 -18.13
N TYR A 430 11.09 1.27 -18.57
CA TYR A 430 11.13 -0.03 -17.90
C TYR A 430 12.46 -0.70 -18.18
N ASP A 431 13.09 -1.21 -17.12
CA ASP A 431 14.50 -1.58 -17.11
C ASP A 431 14.76 -2.97 -17.72
N SER A 432 13.91 -3.95 -17.40
CA SER A 432 14.02 -5.36 -17.82
C SER A 432 12.69 -6.10 -17.62
N GLY A 433 12.39 -7.08 -18.48
CA GLY A 433 11.25 -7.99 -18.26
C GLY A 433 11.17 -9.12 -19.27
N ASN A 434 10.41 -10.17 -18.93
CA ASN A 434 10.10 -11.30 -19.81
C ASN A 434 8.69 -11.84 -19.54
N TYR A 435 7.69 -11.11 -20.04
CA TYR A 435 6.28 -11.42 -19.83
C TYR A 435 5.88 -12.75 -20.46
N GLU A 436 6.53 -13.09 -21.57
CA GLU A 436 6.33 -14.35 -22.28
C GLU A 436 6.68 -15.56 -21.38
N ALA A 437 7.82 -15.52 -20.70
CA ALA A 437 8.26 -16.59 -19.81
C ALA A 437 7.35 -16.73 -18.58
N ALA A 438 7.01 -15.62 -17.92
CA ALA A 438 6.12 -15.64 -16.76
C ALA A 438 4.73 -16.18 -17.13
N THR A 439 4.18 -15.75 -18.27
CA THR A 439 2.86 -16.21 -18.74
C THR A 439 2.87 -17.67 -19.16
N ALA A 440 3.88 -18.12 -19.90
CA ALA A 440 4.01 -19.52 -20.30
C ALA A 440 4.06 -20.43 -19.08
N ARG A 441 4.83 -20.05 -18.06
CA ARG A 441 4.92 -20.80 -16.80
C ARG A 441 3.61 -20.78 -16.01
N ALA A 442 2.92 -19.64 -15.96
CA ALA A 442 1.61 -19.54 -15.31
C ALA A 442 0.58 -20.45 -15.99
N LYS A 443 0.51 -20.45 -17.32
CA LYS A 443 -0.41 -21.32 -18.11
C LYS A 443 -0.17 -22.81 -17.83
N GLU A 444 1.09 -23.22 -17.80
CA GLU A 444 1.49 -24.60 -17.49
C GLU A 444 1.00 -25.02 -16.10
N LEU A 445 1.35 -24.26 -15.07
CA LEU A 445 0.97 -24.54 -13.68
C LEU A 445 -0.55 -24.49 -13.47
N PHE A 446 -1.23 -23.61 -14.20
CA PHE A 446 -2.68 -23.43 -14.11
C PHE A 446 -3.45 -24.55 -14.82
N GLY A 447 -2.89 -25.15 -15.88
CA GLY A 447 -3.60 -26.09 -16.73
C GLY A 447 -4.65 -25.36 -17.58
N TYR A 448 -4.25 -24.23 -18.17
CA TYR A 448 -5.15 -23.28 -18.83
C TYR A 448 -6.09 -23.91 -19.87
N ASP A 449 -5.53 -24.71 -20.78
CA ASP A 449 -6.31 -25.32 -21.87
C ASP A 449 -7.34 -26.33 -21.36
N GLU A 450 -6.99 -27.09 -20.31
CA GLU A 450 -7.90 -28.05 -19.69
C GLU A 450 -9.09 -27.36 -19.02
N LEU A 451 -8.83 -26.25 -18.31
CA LEU A 451 -9.85 -25.44 -17.65
C LEU A 451 -10.75 -24.73 -18.68
N ARG A 452 -10.19 -24.19 -19.78
CA ARG A 452 -10.97 -23.61 -20.88
C ARG A 452 -11.89 -24.64 -21.53
N ALA A 453 -11.37 -25.85 -21.78
CA ALA A 453 -12.18 -26.94 -22.31
C ALA A 453 -13.29 -27.37 -21.33
N GLU A 454 -13.03 -27.36 -20.02
CA GLU A 454 -14.06 -27.63 -19.00
C GLU A 454 -15.13 -26.54 -18.94
N GLN A 455 -14.73 -25.27 -18.94
CA GLN A 455 -15.64 -24.13 -19.00
C GLN A 455 -16.60 -24.25 -20.19
N GLN A 456 -16.08 -24.55 -21.37
CA GLN A 456 -16.90 -24.71 -22.57
C GLN A 456 -17.92 -25.85 -22.39
N ARG A 457 -17.52 -27.00 -21.84
CA ARG A 457 -18.45 -28.10 -21.56
C ARG A 457 -19.56 -27.69 -20.58
N ARG A 458 -19.23 -26.94 -19.52
CA ARG A 458 -20.21 -26.47 -18.53
C ARG A 458 -21.21 -25.49 -19.15
N ARG A 459 -20.73 -24.57 -19.99
CA ARG A 459 -21.58 -23.65 -20.78
C ARG A 459 -22.52 -24.42 -21.71
N GLU A 460 -22.02 -25.37 -22.48
CA GLU A 460 -22.83 -26.20 -23.39
C GLU A 460 -23.88 -27.04 -22.67
N SER A 461 -23.58 -27.51 -21.46
CA SER A 461 -24.53 -28.27 -20.64
C SER A 461 -25.51 -27.42 -19.83
N ASN A 462 -25.39 -26.09 -19.85
CA ASN A 462 -26.09 -25.17 -18.94
C ASN A 462 -25.93 -25.59 -17.47
N ASP A 463 -24.69 -25.89 -17.06
CA ASP A 463 -24.39 -26.23 -15.66
C ASP A 463 -24.80 -25.06 -14.75
N PRO A 464 -25.56 -25.27 -13.66
CA PRO A 464 -25.89 -24.20 -12.73
C PRO A 464 -24.65 -23.59 -12.06
N VAL A 465 -23.52 -24.30 -12.04
CA VAL A 465 -22.23 -23.82 -11.54
C VAL A 465 -21.29 -23.55 -12.71
N GLN A 466 -21.23 -22.29 -13.14
CA GLN A 466 -20.38 -21.86 -14.23
C GLN A 466 -18.92 -21.71 -13.78
N LEU A 467 -17.99 -22.08 -14.65
CA LEU A 467 -16.55 -21.91 -14.44
C LEU A 467 -16.09 -20.66 -15.20
N GLY A 468 -15.36 -19.78 -14.53
CA GLY A 468 -14.72 -18.62 -15.14
C GLY A 468 -13.22 -18.59 -14.92
N ILE A 469 -12.50 -18.02 -15.87
CA ILE A 469 -11.04 -17.95 -15.91
C ILE A 469 -10.62 -16.50 -16.08
N GLY A 470 -10.01 -15.96 -15.05
CA GLY A 470 -9.54 -14.58 -15.01
C GLY A 470 -8.03 -14.49 -15.21
N VAL A 471 -7.64 -13.43 -15.91
CA VAL A 471 -6.24 -13.13 -16.25
C VAL A 471 -5.89 -11.75 -15.70
N SER A 472 -4.72 -11.64 -15.09
CA SER A 472 -4.08 -10.37 -14.78
C SER A 472 -2.60 -10.45 -15.07
N THR A 473 -2.13 -9.68 -16.05
CA THR A 473 -0.72 -9.45 -16.31
C THR A 473 -0.35 -8.05 -15.84
N PHE A 474 0.60 -7.94 -14.92
CA PHE A 474 0.92 -6.66 -14.28
C PHE A 474 2.41 -6.32 -14.43
N THR A 475 2.67 -5.03 -14.35
CA THR A 475 3.99 -4.46 -14.03
C THR A 475 3.78 -3.42 -12.95
N GLU A 476 4.78 -3.22 -12.11
CA GLU A 476 4.74 -2.26 -11.01
C GLU A 476 5.94 -1.32 -11.08
N MET A 477 5.78 -0.05 -10.74
CA MET A 477 6.91 0.80 -10.40
C MET A 477 7.25 0.64 -8.91
N CYS A 478 8.39 0.04 -8.60
CA CYS A 478 8.89 -0.11 -7.22
C CYS A 478 10.11 0.78 -6.97
N GLY A 479 10.36 1.07 -5.70
CA GLY A 479 11.51 1.89 -5.32
C GLY A 479 11.25 3.34 -5.68
N LEU A 480 10.21 3.93 -5.07
CA LEU A 480 9.76 5.32 -5.23
C LEU A 480 10.89 6.34 -4.98
N ALA A 481 11.85 6.45 -5.91
CA ALA A 481 13.17 6.92 -5.56
C ALA A 481 14.05 7.25 -6.77
N PRO A 482 13.68 8.23 -7.60
CA PRO A 482 14.71 9.25 -7.85
C PRO A 482 14.35 10.60 -7.24
N SER A 483 15.20 11.15 -6.36
CA SER A 483 14.90 12.41 -5.66
C SER A 483 14.59 13.57 -6.61
N ARG A 484 15.23 13.60 -7.78
CA ARG A 484 14.98 14.62 -8.81
C ARG A 484 13.57 14.52 -9.41
N ILE A 485 13.10 13.31 -9.69
CA ILE A 485 11.76 13.07 -10.23
C ILE A 485 10.71 13.39 -9.16
N LEU A 486 10.93 12.96 -7.92
CA LEU A 486 10.06 13.28 -6.79
C LEU A 486 9.93 14.80 -6.58
N GLY A 487 11.03 15.54 -6.68
CA GLY A 487 11.00 17.01 -6.62
C GLY A 487 10.22 17.65 -7.78
N GLN A 488 10.30 17.10 -9.00
CA GLN A 488 9.50 17.55 -10.15
C GLN A 488 8.00 17.27 -9.97
N LEU A 489 7.65 16.24 -9.19
CA LEU A 489 6.28 15.89 -8.82
C LEU A 489 5.81 16.57 -7.51
N SER A 490 6.57 17.52 -6.98
CA SER A 490 6.24 18.24 -5.74
C SER A 490 6.12 17.35 -4.49
N TYR A 491 6.78 16.19 -4.49
CA TYR A 491 6.90 15.35 -3.30
C TYR A 491 7.84 16.02 -2.28
N GLY A 492 7.41 16.10 -1.02
CA GLY A 492 8.07 16.86 0.05
C GLY A 492 9.34 16.22 0.63
N ALA A 493 9.73 15.02 0.17
CA ALA A 493 10.92 14.32 0.64
C ALA A 493 11.79 13.80 -0.53
N GLY A 494 13.03 13.43 -0.22
CA GLY A 494 13.90 12.74 -1.18
C GLY A 494 13.45 11.30 -1.44
N GLY A 495 14.12 10.64 -2.39
CA GLY A 495 13.96 9.22 -2.70
C GLY A 495 15.06 8.34 -2.09
N TRP A 496 16.10 8.94 -1.52
CA TRP A 496 17.32 8.25 -1.09
C TRP A 496 17.14 7.39 0.17
N GLU A 497 18.06 6.47 0.43
CA GLU A 497 18.16 5.75 1.71
C GLU A 497 19.59 5.78 2.25
N HIS A 498 19.76 5.55 3.54
CA HIS A 498 21.05 5.56 4.23
C HIS A 498 21.29 4.27 5.02
N ALA A 499 22.54 3.84 5.03
CA ALA A 499 23.02 2.76 5.88
C ALA A 499 24.45 3.02 6.35
N SER A 500 24.80 2.46 7.51
CA SER A 500 26.19 2.37 7.97
C SER A 500 26.51 0.96 8.46
N ILE A 501 27.76 0.58 8.31
CA ILE A 501 28.32 -0.68 8.79
C ILE A 501 29.41 -0.36 9.78
N ARG A 502 29.27 -0.92 10.98
CA ARG A 502 30.26 -0.87 12.05
C ARG A 502 30.92 -2.22 12.21
N MET A 503 32.23 -2.25 12.08
CA MET A 503 33.06 -3.43 12.27
C MET A 503 33.55 -3.47 13.71
N LEU A 504 33.01 -4.41 14.50
CA LEU A 504 33.41 -4.58 15.89
C LEU A 504 34.80 -5.21 15.98
N ALA A 505 35.51 -4.94 17.08
CA ALA A 505 36.89 -5.40 17.30
C ALA A 505 37.08 -6.93 17.21
N THR A 506 36.00 -7.71 17.39
CA THR A 506 36.00 -9.17 17.31
C THR A 506 35.64 -9.71 15.91
N GLY A 507 35.49 -8.82 14.92
CA GLY A 507 35.10 -9.14 13.54
C GLY A 507 33.60 -9.33 13.33
N LYS A 508 32.77 -8.98 14.33
CA LYS A 508 31.31 -8.95 14.22
C LYS A 508 30.85 -7.66 13.56
N VAL A 509 29.64 -7.65 13.02
CA VAL A 509 29.15 -6.54 12.18
C VAL A 509 27.84 -6.01 12.72
N GLU A 510 27.72 -4.69 12.86
CA GLU A 510 26.44 -4.02 13.07
C GLU A 510 26.08 -3.22 11.82
N VAL A 511 24.90 -3.47 11.29
CA VAL A 511 24.30 -2.73 10.16
C VAL A 511 23.27 -1.78 10.74
N VAL A 512 23.50 -0.48 10.62
CA VAL A 512 22.51 0.54 10.96
C VAL A 512 21.82 0.97 9.67
N THR A 513 20.49 0.95 9.64
CA THR A 513 19.72 1.26 8.43
C THR A 513 18.58 2.23 8.70
N GLY A 514 18.32 3.11 7.75
CA GLY A 514 17.20 4.05 7.79
C GLY A 514 15.84 3.43 7.45
N VAL A 515 15.81 2.18 6.97
CA VAL A 515 14.54 1.45 6.76
C VAL A 515 13.91 1.06 8.10
N SER A 516 12.57 1.02 8.17
CA SER A 516 11.83 0.64 9.37
C SER A 516 10.95 -0.58 9.09
N PRO A 517 11.37 -1.80 9.49
CA PRO A 517 10.62 -3.01 9.25
C PRO A 517 9.33 -3.12 10.08
N HIS A 518 8.37 -3.85 9.52
CA HIS A 518 7.03 -4.06 10.10
C HIS A 518 6.44 -5.40 9.61
N GLY A 519 7.30 -6.44 9.54
CA GLY A 519 6.93 -7.84 9.29
C GLY A 519 7.54 -8.51 8.05
N GLN A 520 8.22 -7.74 7.20
CA GLN A 520 8.79 -8.15 5.90
C GLN A 520 10.18 -8.80 5.96
N GLY A 521 10.84 -8.87 7.12
CA GLY A 521 12.07 -9.67 7.30
C GLY A 521 13.38 -8.97 6.94
N HIS A 522 13.48 -7.65 7.12
CA HIS A 522 14.69 -6.88 6.77
C HIS A 522 15.92 -7.26 7.60
N GLU A 523 15.79 -7.66 8.87
CA GLU A 523 16.98 -8.02 9.68
C GLU A 523 17.65 -9.26 9.10
N THR A 524 16.84 -10.22 8.65
CA THR A 524 17.31 -11.42 7.98
C THR A 524 17.91 -11.10 6.60
N ALA A 525 17.20 -10.34 5.77
CA ALA A 525 17.66 -10.04 4.42
C ALA A 525 18.98 -9.22 4.41
N TRP A 526 19.11 -8.20 5.28
CA TRP A 526 20.35 -7.40 5.36
C TRP A 526 21.51 -8.22 5.90
N SER A 527 21.24 -9.15 6.82
CA SER A 527 22.26 -10.07 7.32
C SER A 527 22.79 -10.99 6.21
N GLN A 528 21.94 -11.50 5.31
CA GLN A 528 22.39 -12.30 4.16
C GLN A 528 23.26 -11.49 3.19
N ILE A 529 22.83 -10.26 2.86
CA ILE A 529 23.56 -9.38 1.96
C ILE A 529 24.95 -9.04 2.53
N VAL A 530 25.01 -8.66 3.80
CA VAL A 530 26.28 -8.28 4.45
C VAL A 530 27.17 -9.47 4.68
N ALA A 531 26.61 -10.64 5.02
CA ALA A 531 27.38 -11.89 5.12
C ALA A 531 28.10 -12.21 3.81
N ASP A 532 27.42 -12.11 2.67
CA ASP A 532 28.03 -12.36 1.36
C ASP A 532 29.03 -11.29 0.96
N ARG A 533 28.69 -10.02 1.17
CA ARG A 533 29.55 -8.90 0.80
C ARG A 533 30.85 -8.89 1.62
N LEU A 534 30.78 -9.07 2.94
CA LEU A 534 31.95 -9.01 3.82
C LEU A 534 32.59 -10.38 4.09
N GLY A 535 31.98 -11.48 3.63
CA GLY A 535 32.43 -12.84 3.91
C GLY A 535 32.49 -13.18 5.41
N VAL A 536 31.50 -12.69 6.17
CA VAL A 536 31.32 -13.00 7.60
C VAL A 536 30.16 -13.98 7.78
N PRO A 537 30.12 -14.77 8.86
CA PRO A 537 28.97 -15.63 9.15
C PRO A 537 27.67 -14.82 9.25
N PHE A 538 26.56 -15.35 8.74
CA PHE A 538 25.22 -14.73 8.86
C PHE A 538 24.86 -14.38 10.31
N GLU A 539 25.19 -15.25 11.27
CA GLU A 539 24.88 -15.04 12.71
C GLU A 539 25.76 -13.95 13.35
N ASP A 540 26.82 -13.52 12.66
CA ASP A 540 27.75 -12.49 13.14
C ASP A 540 27.33 -11.07 12.72
N VAL A 541 26.23 -10.94 11.99
CA VAL A 541 25.65 -9.66 11.55
C VAL A 541 24.44 -9.31 12.40
N GLU A 542 24.41 -8.12 12.99
CA GLU A 542 23.26 -7.57 13.70
C GLU A 542 22.72 -6.32 12.99
N VAL A 543 21.39 -6.17 12.92
CA VAL A 543 20.75 -5.08 12.18
C VAL A 543 20.01 -4.17 13.16
N LEU A 544 20.34 -2.88 13.13
CA LEU A 544 19.79 -1.83 13.98
C LEU A 544 18.95 -0.87 13.13
N HIS A 545 17.71 -0.63 13.53
CA HIS A 545 16.72 0.15 12.78
C HIS A 545 15.68 0.78 13.72
N GLY A 546 14.75 1.58 13.17
CA GLY A 546 13.53 2.03 13.85
C GLY A 546 13.70 3.12 14.91
N ASP A 547 14.90 3.32 15.47
CA ASP A 547 15.20 4.35 16.45
C ASP A 547 16.05 5.47 15.84
N THR A 548 15.44 6.66 15.78
CA THR A 548 16.04 7.87 15.17
C THR A 548 17.28 8.41 15.88
N GLN A 549 17.66 7.85 17.04
CA GLN A 549 18.95 8.13 17.68
C GLN A 549 20.06 7.16 17.23
N THR A 550 19.74 5.88 17.07
CA THR A 550 20.73 4.88 16.60
C THR A 550 20.89 4.92 15.09
N SER A 551 19.78 5.13 14.37
CA SER A 551 19.73 5.34 12.92
C SER A 551 19.23 6.77 12.67
N PRO A 552 20.12 7.78 12.56
CA PRO A 552 19.70 9.18 12.55
C PRO A 552 19.19 9.68 11.19
N ARG A 553 19.38 8.89 10.12
CA ARG A 553 19.08 9.23 8.73
C ARG A 553 18.35 8.07 8.08
N GLY A 554 17.25 8.38 7.42
CA GLY A 554 16.53 7.44 6.57
C GLY A 554 15.28 8.03 5.98
N LEU A 555 14.71 7.32 5.00
CA LEU A 555 13.39 7.60 4.43
C LEU A 555 12.49 6.37 4.53
N ASP A 556 12.72 5.54 5.55
CA ASP A 556 11.77 4.57 6.07
C ASP A 556 11.32 3.49 5.05
N THR A 557 10.17 2.85 5.26
CA THR A 557 9.69 1.71 4.44
C THR A 557 8.26 1.88 3.95
N TYR A 558 8.11 1.95 2.63
CA TYR A 558 6.87 2.05 1.86
C TYR A 558 7.16 1.85 0.36
N GLY A 559 6.14 1.70 -0.51
CA GLY A 559 6.30 1.66 -1.97
C GLY A 559 7.36 0.66 -2.47
N SER A 560 7.44 -0.49 -1.80
CA SER A 560 8.41 -1.58 -2.03
C SER A 560 9.86 -1.11 -2.19
N ARG A 561 10.25 -0.02 -1.50
CA ARG A 561 11.55 0.64 -1.71
C ARG A 561 12.72 0.04 -0.94
N SER A 562 12.45 -0.71 0.14
CA SER A 562 13.50 -1.10 1.08
C SER A 562 14.58 -1.97 0.44
N LEU A 563 14.22 -2.94 -0.40
CA LEU A 563 15.19 -3.76 -1.12
C LEU A 563 15.89 -3.00 -2.23
N VAL A 564 15.15 -2.22 -3.01
CA VAL A 564 15.69 -1.50 -4.18
C VAL A 564 16.63 -0.37 -3.79
N VAL A 565 16.35 0.32 -2.69
CA VAL A 565 17.10 1.52 -2.26
C VAL A 565 17.90 1.26 -0.98
N GLY A 566 17.24 0.72 0.05
CA GLY A 566 17.86 0.48 1.35
C GLY A 566 18.96 -0.59 1.31
N ALA A 567 18.72 -1.70 0.60
CA ALA A 567 19.73 -2.75 0.46
C ALA A 567 20.95 -2.27 -0.33
N GLU A 568 20.75 -1.45 -1.36
CA GLU A 568 21.84 -0.87 -2.14
C GLU A 568 22.66 0.12 -1.29
N ALA A 569 22.04 0.89 -0.38
CA ALA A 569 22.78 1.67 0.61
C ALA A 569 23.64 0.76 1.53
N VAL A 570 23.11 -0.39 1.96
CA VAL A 570 23.86 -1.39 2.74
C VAL A 570 25.03 -1.97 1.94
N VAL A 571 24.82 -2.33 0.68
CA VAL A 571 25.87 -2.82 -0.22
C VAL A 571 26.99 -1.79 -0.36
N ARG A 572 26.64 -0.54 -0.64
CA ARG A 572 27.64 0.54 -0.80
C ARG A 572 28.40 0.83 0.49
N ALA A 573 27.74 0.70 1.65
CA ALA A 573 28.43 0.78 2.93
C ALA A 573 29.42 -0.38 3.10
N ALA A 574 29.02 -1.62 2.76
CA ALA A 574 29.89 -2.80 2.81
C ALA A 574 31.08 -2.69 1.86
N ASP A 575 30.87 -2.26 0.63
CA ASP A 575 31.94 -2.08 -0.36
C ASP A 575 32.95 -1.03 0.14
N LYS A 576 32.50 0.06 0.78
CA LYS A 576 33.41 1.04 1.42
C LYS A 576 34.17 0.48 2.62
N VAL A 577 33.60 -0.45 3.39
CA VAL A 577 34.33 -1.18 4.45
C VAL A 577 35.46 -1.98 3.82
N ILE A 578 35.19 -2.69 2.72
CA ILE A 578 36.19 -3.47 1.98
C ILE A 578 37.29 -2.54 1.46
N ASP A 579 36.94 -1.42 0.83
CA ASP A 579 37.92 -0.46 0.31
C ASP A 579 38.83 0.08 1.43
N LYS A 580 38.27 0.46 2.58
CA LYS A 580 39.06 0.87 3.74
C LYS A 580 39.95 -0.26 4.25
N ALA A 581 39.39 -1.46 4.41
CA ALA A 581 40.11 -2.64 4.89
C ALA A 581 41.26 -3.04 3.97
N LYS A 582 41.15 -2.79 2.66
CA LYS A 582 42.20 -3.05 1.66
C LYS A 582 43.49 -2.29 1.96
N VAL A 583 43.38 -1.03 2.40
CA VAL A 583 44.54 -0.20 2.79
C VAL A 583 45.27 -0.79 3.99
N PHE A 584 44.52 -1.23 5.02
CA PHE A 584 45.10 -1.91 6.19
C PHE A 584 45.69 -3.26 5.81
N ALA A 585 45.02 -4.04 4.94
CA ALA A 585 45.50 -5.32 4.46
C ALA A 585 46.83 -5.16 3.71
N ALA A 586 46.96 -4.16 2.84
CA ALA A 586 48.18 -3.86 2.09
C ALA A 586 49.35 -3.57 3.02
N HIS A 587 49.12 -2.73 4.03
CA HIS A 587 50.12 -2.41 5.06
C HIS A 587 50.53 -3.64 5.88
N LEU A 588 49.56 -4.42 6.38
CA LEU A 588 49.81 -5.59 7.22
C LEU A 588 50.46 -6.76 6.45
N LEU A 589 50.23 -6.85 5.15
CA LEU A 589 50.82 -7.88 4.28
C LEU A 589 52.12 -7.43 3.59
N GLU A 590 52.52 -6.17 3.78
CA GLU A 590 53.63 -5.52 3.07
C GLU A 590 53.52 -5.69 1.54
N ALA A 591 52.32 -5.49 1.00
CA ALA A 591 51.98 -5.66 -0.41
C ALA A 591 51.34 -4.39 -1.00
N SER A 592 51.36 -4.23 -2.33
CA SER A 592 50.60 -3.18 -3.00
C SER A 592 49.11 -3.47 -2.93
N GLU A 593 48.26 -2.44 -2.82
CA GLU A 593 46.80 -2.60 -2.91
C GLU A 593 46.38 -3.24 -4.25
N ASP A 594 47.07 -2.92 -5.35
CA ASP A 594 46.77 -3.48 -6.68
C ASP A 594 47.02 -5.00 -6.77
N ASP A 595 47.84 -5.53 -5.87
CA ASP A 595 48.16 -6.96 -5.76
C ASP A 595 47.20 -7.72 -4.83
N LEU A 596 46.24 -7.03 -4.21
CA LEU A 596 45.26 -7.65 -3.32
C LEU A 596 43.94 -7.95 -4.01
N GLU A 597 43.39 -9.13 -3.73
CA GLU A 597 42.03 -9.52 -4.09
C GLU A 597 41.24 -9.85 -2.83
N PHE A 598 40.03 -9.27 -2.71
CA PHE A 598 39.10 -9.63 -1.66
C PHE A 598 38.19 -10.76 -2.11
N LYS A 599 38.17 -11.85 -1.36
CA LYS A 599 37.27 -12.97 -1.63
C LYS A 599 36.88 -13.64 -0.32
N ALA A 600 35.57 -13.80 -0.13
CA ALA A 600 35.00 -14.52 1.01
C ALA A 600 35.60 -14.12 2.37
N GLY A 601 35.69 -12.81 2.62
CA GLY A 601 36.12 -12.27 3.90
C GLY A 601 37.63 -12.18 4.09
N ARG A 602 38.42 -12.41 3.05
CA ARG A 602 39.89 -12.40 3.12
C ARG A 602 40.50 -11.62 1.96
N PHE A 603 41.49 -10.78 2.28
CA PHE A 603 42.39 -10.21 1.28
C PHE A 603 43.55 -11.18 1.06
N GLY A 604 43.74 -11.63 -0.19
CA GLY A 604 44.89 -12.45 -0.60
C GLY A 604 45.82 -11.70 -1.54
N VAL A 605 47.13 -11.96 -1.45
CA VAL A 605 48.13 -11.41 -2.39
C VAL A 605 48.19 -12.29 -3.64
N LYS A 606 47.94 -11.72 -4.81
CA LYS A 606 47.92 -12.43 -6.11
C LYS A 606 49.18 -13.30 -6.30
N GLY A 607 48.96 -14.56 -6.68
CA GLY A 607 50.06 -15.51 -6.94
C GLY A 607 50.75 -16.06 -5.70
N THR A 608 50.23 -15.84 -4.50
CA THR A 608 50.77 -16.40 -3.24
C THR A 608 49.66 -16.93 -2.32
N ASP A 609 50.04 -17.64 -1.25
CA ASP A 609 49.13 -18.09 -0.20
C ASP A 609 48.98 -17.07 0.96
N LYS A 610 49.65 -15.91 0.87
CA LYS A 610 49.56 -14.85 1.89
C LYS A 610 48.21 -14.16 1.84
N GLY A 611 47.67 -13.85 3.02
CA GLY A 611 46.45 -13.06 3.13
C GLY A 611 46.05 -12.80 4.57
N ILE A 612 45.03 -11.98 4.76
CA ILE A 612 44.50 -11.59 6.07
C ILE A 612 42.98 -11.47 6.02
N GLY A 613 42.29 -12.00 7.03
CA GLY A 613 40.84 -11.95 7.13
C GLY A 613 40.32 -10.59 7.61
N ILE A 614 39.10 -10.23 7.23
CA ILE A 614 38.48 -8.95 7.61
C ILE A 614 38.31 -8.81 9.13
N ALA A 615 38.10 -9.92 9.85
CA ALA A 615 38.06 -9.95 11.31
C ALA A 615 39.43 -9.67 11.95
N GLU A 616 40.52 -10.14 11.34
CA GLU A 616 41.88 -9.86 11.80
C GLU A 616 42.23 -8.39 11.55
N ILE A 617 41.80 -7.84 10.41
CA ILE A 617 41.93 -6.41 10.12
C ILE A 617 41.15 -5.59 11.15
N ALA A 618 39.90 -5.94 11.45
CA ALA A 618 39.09 -5.23 12.45
C ALA A 618 39.80 -5.18 13.82
N LEU A 619 40.43 -6.28 14.25
CA LEU A 619 41.21 -6.33 15.49
C LEU A 619 42.49 -5.47 15.39
N ALA A 620 43.21 -5.54 14.27
CA ALA A 620 44.41 -4.73 14.04
C ALA A 620 44.08 -3.23 14.06
N THR A 621 43.01 -2.83 13.40
CA THR A 621 42.48 -1.47 13.38
C THR A 621 42.07 -0.99 14.78
N PHE A 622 41.38 -1.83 15.56
CA PHE A 622 41.00 -1.51 16.95
C PHE A 622 42.21 -1.32 17.87
N THR A 623 43.21 -2.20 17.80
CA THR A 623 44.41 -2.09 18.64
C THR A 623 45.32 -0.94 18.23
N ALA A 624 45.30 -0.58 16.94
CA ALA A 624 46.02 0.55 16.38
C ALA A 624 47.56 0.53 16.61
N HIS A 625 48.15 -0.64 16.83
CA HIS A 625 49.59 -0.76 17.08
C HIS A 625 50.43 -0.75 15.79
N ASN A 626 49.84 -1.13 14.66
CA ASN A 626 50.50 -1.23 13.37
C ASN A 626 49.53 -0.77 12.26
N LEU A 627 49.42 0.55 12.07
CA LEU A 627 48.51 1.15 11.09
C LEU A 627 49.30 1.83 9.96
N PRO A 628 48.69 1.97 8.77
CA PRO A 628 49.20 2.86 7.74
C PRO A 628 49.32 4.31 8.27
N ASP A 629 50.36 5.04 7.84
CA ASP A 629 50.54 6.44 8.22
C ASP A 629 49.34 7.30 7.78
N GLY A 630 48.76 8.06 8.72
CA GLY A 630 47.62 8.92 8.47
C GLY A 630 46.25 8.23 8.42
N ALA A 631 46.19 6.90 8.60
CA ALA A 631 44.93 6.18 8.70
C ALA A 631 44.26 6.40 10.07
N GLU A 632 42.96 6.65 10.06
CA GLU A 632 42.14 6.60 11.27
C GLU A 632 41.96 5.13 11.72
N PRO A 633 41.94 4.83 13.03
CA PRO A 633 41.78 3.46 13.54
C PRO A 633 40.31 2.98 13.43
N SER A 634 39.74 3.01 12.22
CA SER A 634 38.43 2.45 11.92
C SER A 634 38.33 2.00 10.46
N ILE A 635 37.61 0.90 10.25
CA ILE A 635 37.15 0.44 8.93
C ILE A 635 35.63 0.57 8.79
N ASP A 636 34.96 1.26 9.73
CA ASP A 636 33.53 1.56 9.64
C ASP A 636 33.24 2.43 8.42
N ALA A 637 32.08 2.27 7.80
CA ALA A 637 31.68 3.09 6.66
C ALA A 637 30.17 3.29 6.59
N ASP A 638 29.78 4.38 5.93
CA ASP A 638 28.39 4.72 5.64
C ASP A 638 28.18 5.05 4.16
N ALA A 639 26.95 4.90 3.70
CA ALA A 639 26.54 5.27 2.37
C ALA A 639 25.10 5.77 2.34
N THR A 640 24.88 6.79 1.51
CA THR A 640 23.56 7.20 1.06
C THR A 640 23.43 6.84 -0.41
N PHE A 641 22.30 6.24 -0.77
CA PHE A 641 21.97 5.90 -2.15
C PHE A 641 20.71 6.62 -2.59
N ASP A 642 20.81 7.42 -3.64
CA ASP A 642 19.70 7.98 -4.40
C ASP A 642 19.68 7.25 -5.76
N PRO A 643 18.64 6.48 -6.10
CA PRO A 643 18.59 5.76 -7.36
C PRO A 643 18.40 6.68 -8.56
N ASP A 644 18.93 6.24 -9.71
CA ASP A 644 18.77 6.96 -10.98
C ASP A 644 17.38 6.69 -11.61
N ASN A 645 16.78 5.53 -11.31
CA ASN A 645 15.48 5.12 -11.83
C ASN A 645 14.79 4.12 -10.88
N PHE A 646 13.53 3.81 -11.15
CA PHE A 646 12.72 2.80 -10.46
C PHE A 646 13.15 1.37 -10.87
N SER A 647 12.60 0.36 -10.19
CA SER A 647 12.66 -1.04 -10.61
C SER A 647 11.27 -1.53 -11.02
N PHE A 648 11.18 -2.42 -12.00
CA PHE A 648 9.89 -2.84 -12.58
C PHE A 648 9.67 -4.36 -12.48
N PRO A 649 9.22 -4.87 -11.30
CA PRO A 649 8.75 -6.24 -11.21
C PRO A 649 7.45 -6.40 -11.99
N HIS A 650 7.20 -7.62 -12.43
CA HIS A 650 6.03 -7.95 -13.23
C HIS A 650 5.63 -9.40 -12.96
N GLY A 651 4.46 -9.79 -13.44
CA GLY A 651 4.02 -11.17 -13.29
C GLY A 651 2.69 -11.46 -13.97
N THR A 652 2.32 -12.74 -13.95
CA THR A 652 1.06 -13.24 -14.48
C THR A 652 0.31 -14.01 -13.41
N HIS A 653 -0.92 -13.56 -13.15
CA HIS A 653 -1.83 -14.16 -12.19
C HIS A 653 -3.04 -14.74 -12.95
N LEU A 654 -3.35 -16.01 -12.67
CA LEU A 654 -4.47 -16.72 -13.26
C LEU A 654 -5.37 -17.25 -12.14
N CYS A 655 -6.67 -17.01 -12.27
CA CYS A 655 -7.67 -17.42 -11.28
C CYS A 655 -8.78 -18.23 -11.95
N ALA A 656 -9.15 -19.36 -11.36
CA ALA A 656 -10.35 -20.12 -11.72
C ALA A 656 -11.39 -19.95 -10.60
N MET A 657 -12.54 -19.38 -10.96
CA MET A 657 -13.67 -19.19 -10.04
C MET A 657 -14.86 -20.03 -10.53
N GLU A 658 -15.52 -20.69 -9.59
CA GLU A 658 -16.83 -21.28 -9.81
C GLU A 658 -17.90 -20.31 -9.29
N VAL A 659 -18.96 -20.11 -10.07
CA VAL A 659 -20.09 -19.24 -9.74
C VAL A 659 -21.37 -20.06 -9.82
N ASP A 660 -22.04 -20.21 -8.68
CA ASP A 660 -23.40 -20.72 -8.62
C ASP A 660 -24.36 -19.65 -9.15
N THR A 661 -24.97 -19.91 -10.29
CA THR A 661 -25.84 -18.97 -10.99
C THR A 661 -27.20 -18.78 -10.32
N GLU A 662 -27.61 -19.67 -9.43
CA GLU A 662 -28.88 -19.58 -8.70
C GLU A 662 -28.75 -18.71 -7.45
N THR A 663 -27.57 -18.71 -6.82
CA THR A 663 -27.32 -18.03 -5.52
C THR A 663 -26.35 -16.85 -5.60
N GLY A 664 -25.56 -16.76 -6.69
CA GLY A 664 -24.45 -15.83 -6.83
C GLY A 664 -23.22 -16.20 -6.01
N ALA A 665 -23.24 -17.32 -5.27
CA ALA A 665 -22.10 -17.75 -4.47
C ALA A 665 -20.89 -18.06 -5.36
N THR A 666 -19.71 -17.59 -4.94
CA THR A 666 -18.46 -17.78 -5.66
C THR A 666 -17.51 -18.66 -4.85
N THR A 667 -16.80 -19.56 -5.53
CA THR A 667 -15.79 -20.44 -4.91
C THR A 667 -14.50 -20.39 -5.71
N MET A 668 -13.38 -20.12 -5.04
CA MET A 668 -12.07 -20.13 -5.68
C MET A 668 -11.59 -21.56 -5.85
N ARG A 669 -11.44 -21.99 -7.10
CA ARG A 669 -11.01 -23.36 -7.42
C ARG A 669 -9.50 -23.48 -7.50
N LYS A 670 -8.85 -22.49 -8.13
CA LYS A 670 -7.41 -22.52 -8.36
C LYS A 670 -6.87 -21.10 -8.56
N TYR A 671 -5.67 -20.86 -8.05
CA TYR A 671 -4.97 -19.62 -8.23
C TYR A 671 -3.48 -19.90 -8.47
N VAL A 672 -2.94 -19.33 -9.54
CA VAL A 672 -1.51 -19.40 -9.90
C VAL A 672 -0.98 -17.98 -10.03
N CYS A 673 0.16 -17.70 -9.40
CA CYS A 673 0.94 -16.48 -9.65
C CYS A 673 2.38 -16.84 -10.01
N VAL A 674 2.88 -16.22 -11.08
CA VAL A 674 4.28 -16.30 -11.47
C VAL A 674 4.82 -14.89 -11.56
N ASP A 675 5.66 -14.53 -10.59
CA ASP A 675 6.24 -13.18 -10.46
C ASP A 675 7.71 -13.18 -10.88
N ASP A 676 8.14 -12.11 -11.53
CA ASP A 676 9.53 -11.81 -11.81
C ASP A 676 9.98 -10.59 -11.00
N ILE A 677 10.76 -10.88 -9.96
CA ILE A 677 11.24 -9.88 -8.99
C ILE A 677 12.76 -9.71 -9.06
N GLY A 678 13.36 -10.09 -10.19
CA GLY A 678 14.81 -10.11 -10.35
C GLY A 678 15.48 -11.07 -9.36
N THR A 679 16.66 -10.70 -8.85
CA THR A 679 17.42 -11.51 -7.91
C THR A 679 16.67 -11.68 -6.58
N ILE A 680 16.50 -12.93 -6.13
CA ILE A 680 15.85 -13.23 -4.84
C ILE A 680 16.89 -13.30 -3.72
N ILE A 681 16.74 -12.45 -2.70
CA ILE A 681 17.60 -12.49 -1.50
C ILE A 681 17.22 -13.66 -0.59
N ASN A 682 15.93 -13.83 -0.30
CA ASN A 682 15.43 -14.90 0.55
C ASN A 682 14.08 -15.42 0.01
N PRO A 683 14.03 -16.62 -0.60
CA PRO A 683 12.81 -17.15 -1.20
C PRO A 683 11.70 -17.41 -0.17
N LEU A 684 12.02 -17.77 1.07
CA LEU A 684 11.02 -18.00 2.12
C LEU A 684 10.28 -16.70 2.50
N ILE A 685 11.01 -15.58 2.57
CA ILE A 685 10.41 -14.27 2.84
C ILE A 685 9.55 -13.82 1.66
N VAL A 686 10.04 -14.00 0.43
CA VAL A 686 9.31 -13.67 -0.81
C VAL A 686 7.97 -14.39 -0.86
N GLU A 687 7.96 -15.71 -0.68
CA GLU A 687 6.74 -16.52 -0.68
C GLU A 687 5.71 -15.99 0.34
N GLY A 688 6.15 -15.64 1.54
CA GLY A 688 5.30 -15.03 2.56
C GLY A 688 4.72 -13.66 2.16
N GLN A 689 5.50 -12.82 1.48
CA GLN A 689 5.02 -11.52 0.98
C GLN A 689 3.96 -11.69 -0.11
N VAL A 690 4.18 -12.62 -1.04
CA VAL A 690 3.24 -12.96 -2.11
C VAL A 690 1.93 -13.46 -1.51
N HIS A 691 1.97 -14.46 -0.61
CA HIS A 691 0.77 -14.98 0.05
C HIS A 691 -0.04 -13.88 0.74
N GLY A 692 0.62 -13.04 1.55
CA GLY A 692 -0.07 -11.93 2.22
C GLY A 692 -0.67 -10.92 1.24
N GLY A 693 0.02 -10.66 0.11
CA GLY A 693 -0.46 -9.73 -0.91
C GLY A 693 -1.67 -10.27 -1.67
N LEU A 694 -1.64 -11.56 -2.04
CA LEU A 694 -2.73 -12.26 -2.68
C LEU A 694 -4.00 -12.20 -1.83
N VAL A 695 -3.90 -12.55 -0.54
CA VAL A 695 -5.07 -12.55 0.36
C VAL A 695 -5.71 -11.16 0.42
N GLN A 696 -4.93 -10.08 0.47
CA GLN A 696 -5.47 -8.72 0.51
C GLN A 696 -6.19 -8.29 -0.78
N GLY A 697 -5.66 -8.62 -1.97
CA GLY A 697 -6.35 -8.27 -3.21
C GLY A 697 -7.53 -9.19 -3.53
N ILE A 698 -7.45 -10.48 -3.16
CA ILE A 698 -8.62 -11.39 -3.17
C ILE A 698 -9.71 -10.85 -2.23
N ALA A 699 -9.33 -10.35 -1.06
CA ALA A 699 -10.28 -9.78 -0.11
C ALA A 699 -10.96 -8.52 -0.62
N GLN A 700 -10.21 -7.63 -1.29
CA GLN A 700 -10.81 -6.51 -2.02
C GLN A 700 -11.82 -7.00 -3.08
N ALA A 701 -11.51 -8.07 -3.82
CA ALA A 701 -12.41 -8.56 -4.84
C ALA A 701 -13.72 -9.16 -4.27
N LEU A 702 -13.67 -9.80 -3.10
CA LEU A 702 -14.77 -10.67 -2.63
C LEU A 702 -15.51 -10.17 -1.37
N TRP A 703 -14.85 -9.44 -0.47
CA TRP A 703 -15.37 -9.21 0.89
C TRP A 703 -15.24 -7.77 1.38
N GLU A 704 -14.10 -7.12 1.15
CA GLU A 704 -13.78 -5.85 1.80
C GLU A 704 -14.41 -4.63 1.12
N GLY A 705 -14.96 -3.73 1.94
CA GLY A 705 -15.48 -2.42 1.56
C GLY A 705 -15.74 -1.56 2.80
N ALA A 706 -15.29 -0.31 2.79
CA ALA A 706 -15.63 0.68 3.81
C ALA A 706 -16.95 1.35 3.45
N GLU A 707 -18.03 0.96 4.12
CA GLU A 707 -19.39 1.42 3.78
C GLU A 707 -19.85 2.48 4.77
N TYR A 708 -20.41 3.56 4.24
CA TYR A 708 -20.98 4.67 5.00
C TYR A 708 -22.48 4.76 4.74
N ASP A 709 -23.27 5.05 5.78
CA ASP A 709 -24.69 5.37 5.61
C ASP A 709 -24.91 6.81 5.13
N GLU A 710 -26.17 7.20 4.92
CA GLU A 710 -26.56 8.54 4.46
C GLU A 710 -26.22 9.66 5.47
N GLN A 711 -25.98 9.32 6.74
CA GLN A 711 -25.58 10.25 7.79
C GLN A 711 -24.05 10.37 7.89
N GLY A 712 -23.31 9.54 7.16
CA GLY A 712 -21.85 9.48 7.18
C GLY A 712 -21.29 8.69 8.35
N THR A 713 -22.08 7.79 8.93
CA THR A 713 -21.61 6.79 9.89
C THR A 713 -20.92 5.65 9.14
N LEU A 714 -19.73 5.25 9.58
CA LEU A 714 -19.06 4.05 9.07
C LEU A 714 -19.75 2.78 9.61
N VAL A 715 -20.61 2.16 8.79
CA VAL A 715 -21.37 0.95 9.20
C VAL A 715 -20.51 -0.31 9.22
N THR A 716 -19.36 -0.30 8.52
CA THR A 716 -18.35 -1.36 8.59
C THR A 716 -17.23 -1.04 9.59
N GLY A 717 -17.59 -0.44 10.74
CA GLY A 717 -16.65 0.02 11.78
C GLY A 717 -16.14 -1.09 12.72
N SER A 718 -16.33 -2.37 12.39
CA SER A 718 -15.91 -3.52 13.20
C SER A 718 -15.58 -4.73 12.32
N PHE A 719 -14.88 -5.72 12.85
CA PHE A 719 -14.64 -7.01 12.15
C PHE A 719 -15.87 -7.92 12.08
N VAL A 720 -17.01 -7.52 12.66
CA VAL A 720 -18.28 -8.19 12.40
C VAL A 720 -18.76 -7.91 10.97
N ASP A 721 -18.53 -6.67 10.50
CA ASP A 721 -19.07 -6.17 9.23
C ASP A 721 -17.97 -5.98 8.17
N TYR A 722 -16.80 -5.47 8.57
CA TYR A 722 -15.61 -5.43 7.72
C TYR A 722 -14.93 -6.81 7.69
N THR A 723 -15.35 -7.63 6.73
CA THR A 723 -14.98 -9.04 6.67
C THR A 723 -13.56 -9.21 6.14
N LEU A 724 -12.64 -9.59 7.03
CA LEU A 724 -11.31 -10.08 6.66
C LEU A 724 -11.36 -11.60 6.46
N PRO A 725 -10.75 -12.13 5.39
CA PRO A 725 -10.74 -13.57 5.16
C PRO A 725 -9.94 -14.33 6.23
N THR A 726 -10.44 -15.50 6.57
CA THR A 726 -9.75 -16.49 7.41
C THR A 726 -9.07 -17.56 6.55
N ALA A 727 -8.37 -18.49 7.20
CA ALA A 727 -7.78 -19.64 6.51
C ALA A 727 -8.84 -20.59 5.89
N ALA A 728 -10.11 -20.50 6.30
CA ALA A 728 -11.19 -21.31 5.74
C ALA A 728 -11.82 -20.68 4.48
N ASP A 729 -11.63 -19.38 4.28
CA ASP A 729 -12.23 -18.62 3.17
C ASP A 729 -11.36 -18.60 1.91
N THR A 730 -10.10 -19.04 2.03
CA THR A 730 -9.11 -19.03 0.94
C THR A 730 -8.52 -20.42 0.69
N ILE A 731 -7.79 -20.56 -0.41
CA ILE A 731 -7.14 -21.81 -0.80
C ILE A 731 -5.61 -21.71 -0.63
N SER A 732 -4.92 -22.84 -0.73
CA SER A 732 -3.47 -22.79 -1.00
C SER A 732 -3.22 -22.26 -2.41
N PHE A 733 -2.28 -21.32 -2.53
CA PHE A 733 -1.88 -20.73 -3.80
C PHE A 733 -0.75 -21.53 -4.43
N ILE A 734 -0.69 -21.54 -5.76
CA ILE A 734 0.48 -22.04 -6.49
C ILE A 734 1.31 -20.83 -6.89
N THR A 735 2.47 -20.67 -6.28
CA THR A 735 3.41 -19.57 -6.55
C THR A 735 4.65 -20.10 -7.27
N ASP A 736 5.12 -19.40 -8.29
CA ASP A 736 6.43 -19.64 -8.90
C ASP A 736 7.07 -18.31 -9.31
N HIS A 737 8.26 -18.33 -9.88
CA HIS A 737 8.94 -17.12 -10.34
C HIS A 737 9.73 -17.32 -11.63
N THR A 738 9.95 -16.23 -12.34
CA THR A 738 11.02 -16.09 -13.33
C THR A 738 12.05 -15.07 -12.83
N THR A 739 13.14 -14.86 -13.58
CA THR A 739 14.19 -13.94 -13.15
C THR A 739 14.72 -13.11 -14.32
N SER A 740 14.42 -11.82 -14.25
CA SER A 740 14.93 -10.77 -15.12
C SER A 740 15.58 -9.71 -14.22
N PRO A 741 16.90 -9.80 -13.93
CA PRO A 741 17.56 -8.92 -12.97
C PRO A 741 17.43 -7.45 -13.35
N SER A 742 17.16 -6.61 -12.36
CA SER A 742 17.10 -5.16 -12.56
C SER A 742 18.43 -4.60 -13.02
N THR A 743 18.40 -3.63 -13.93
CA THR A 743 19.61 -2.93 -14.41
C THR A 743 19.89 -1.65 -13.62
N THR A 744 19.03 -1.29 -12.66
CA THR A 744 19.08 0.00 -11.94
C THR A 744 19.73 -0.07 -10.56
N ASN A 745 20.07 -1.28 -10.08
CA ASN A 745 20.78 -1.51 -8.82
C ASN A 745 21.77 -2.67 -8.95
N THR A 746 22.77 -2.73 -8.06
CA THR A 746 23.89 -3.68 -8.19
C THR A 746 23.54 -5.10 -7.77
N LEU A 747 22.43 -5.29 -7.06
CA LEU A 747 21.94 -6.61 -6.64
C LEU A 747 21.07 -7.28 -7.72
N GLY A 748 20.62 -6.52 -8.73
CA GLY A 748 19.64 -7.01 -9.71
C GLY A 748 18.26 -7.30 -9.12
N THR A 749 17.99 -6.80 -7.90
CA THR A 749 16.74 -7.03 -7.16
C THR A 749 15.64 -6.08 -7.60
N LYS A 750 14.38 -6.50 -7.52
CA LYS A 750 13.19 -5.66 -7.68
C LYS A 750 12.30 -5.74 -6.43
N GLY A 751 11.27 -4.90 -6.36
CA GLY A 751 10.26 -4.98 -5.28
C GLY A 751 9.37 -6.22 -5.39
N VAL A 752 8.86 -6.71 -4.26
CA VAL A 752 7.83 -7.78 -4.22
C VAL A 752 6.73 -7.51 -3.19
N GLY A 753 6.94 -6.50 -2.33
CA GLY A 753 6.08 -6.27 -1.18
C GLY A 753 4.63 -6.01 -1.56
N GLU A 754 4.33 -5.58 -2.78
CA GLU A 754 2.99 -5.15 -3.21
C GLU A 754 2.43 -5.98 -4.38
N ALA A 755 3.27 -6.74 -5.08
CA ALA A 755 2.95 -7.54 -6.27
C ALA A 755 1.64 -8.35 -6.15
N GLY A 756 1.53 -9.17 -5.11
CA GLY A 756 0.33 -10.01 -4.91
C GLY A 756 -0.97 -9.22 -4.78
N THR A 757 -0.94 -8.02 -4.19
CA THR A 757 -2.13 -7.16 -4.03
C THR A 757 -2.51 -6.45 -5.33
N ILE A 758 -1.55 -6.21 -6.21
CA ILE A 758 -1.77 -5.49 -7.47
C ILE A 758 -2.55 -6.35 -8.47
N ALA A 759 -2.13 -7.60 -8.66
CA ALA A 759 -2.67 -8.46 -9.73
C ALA A 759 -3.84 -9.35 -9.29
N SER A 760 -4.02 -9.59 -7.99
CA SER A 760 -5.04 -10.54 -7.53
C SER A 760 -6.46 -10.05 -7.69
N THR A 761 -6.73 -8.78 -7.41
CA THR A 761 -8.06 -8.18 -7.56
C THR A 761 -8.63 -8.35 -8.98
N PRO A 762 -7.97 -7.90 -10.06
CA PRO A 762 -8.48 -8.12 -11.42
C PRO A 762 -8.55 -9.60 -11.81
N ALA A 763 -7.58 -10.44 -11.42
CA ALA A 763 -7.63 -11.87 -11.74
C ALA A 763 -8.91 -12.53 -11.18
N VAL A 764 -9.32 -12.19 -9.95
CA VAL A 764 -10.55 -12.73 -9.34
C VAL A 764 -11.80 -12.15 -10.00
N VAL A 765 -11.88 -10.83 -10.18
CA VAL A 765 -13.06 -10.18 -10.76
C VAL A 765 -13.28 -10.61 -12.21
N ASN A 766 -12.23 -10.65 -13.02
CA ASN A 766 -12.31 -11.15 -14.40
C ASN A 766 -12.76 -12.62 -14.44
N ALA A 767 -12.31 -13.46 -13.51
CA ALA A 767 -12.77 -14.85 -13.44
C ALA A 767 -14.27 -14.94 -13.14
N ILE A 768 -14.79 -14.16 -12.20
CA ILE A 768 -16.22 -14.15 -11.89
C ILE A 768 -17.02 -13.67 -13.09
N ILE A 769 -16.61 -12.56 -13.72
CA ILE A 769 -17.29 -12.01 -14.89
C ILE A 769 -17.24 -12.98 -16.07
N ASP A 770 -16.10 -13.61 -16.36
CA ASP A 770 -16.00 -14.64 -17.42
C ASP A 770 -16.96 -15.82 -17.18
N ALA A 771 -17.19 -16.21 -15.92
CA ALA A 771 -18.16 -17.27 -15.60
C ALA A 771 -19.59 -16.89 -16.02
N VAL A 772 -19.99 -15.64 -15.79
CA VAL A 772 -21.39 -15.20 -15.94
C VAL A 772 -21.65 -14.33 -17.17
N ARG A 773 -20.62 -13.96 -17.93
CA ARG A 773 -20.78 -13.16 -19.17
C ARG A 773 -21.76 -13.76 -20.18
N PRO A 774 -21.82 -15.10 -20.40
CA PRO A 774 -22.84 -15.69 -21.27
C PRO A 774 -24.29 -15.41 -20.83
N LEU A 775 -24.50 -14.96 -19.59
CA LEU A 775 -25.80 -14.57 -19.03
C LEU A 775 -26.08 -13.06 -19.17
N GLY A 776 -25.30 -12.34 -19.98
CA GLY A 776 -25.50 -10.91 -20.25
C GLY A 776 -24.90 -9.98 -19.18
N VAL A 777 -23.88 -10.44 -18.44
CA VAL A 777 -23.22 -9.64 -17.40
C VAL A 777 -21.86 -9.14 -17.91
N ASP A 778 -21.70 -7.81 -17.96
CA ASP A 778 -20.45 -7.18 -18.38
C ASP A 778 -19.60 -6.64 -17.22
N ASP A 779 -20.23 -6.31 -16.08
CA ASP A 779 -19.53 -5.81 -14.90
C ASP A 779 -20.26 -6.16 -13.60
N ILE A 780 -19.48 -6.28 -12.51
CA ILE A 780 -19.97 -6.47 -11.14
C ILE A 780 -19.17 -5.54 -10.23
N VAL A 781 -19.86 -4.61 -9.58
CA VAL A 781 -19.23 -3.66 -8.65
C VAL A 781 -18.67 -4.38 -7.42
N MET A 782 -17.37 -4.24 -7.18
CA MET A 782 -16.68 -4.83 -6.04
C MET A 782 -17.15 -4.27 -4.68
N PRO A 783 -17.12 -5.06 -3.60
CA PRO A 783 -16.79 -6.50 -3.59
C PRO A 783 -17.86 -7.34 -4.31
N CYS A 784 -17.43 -8.39 -5.01
CA CYS A 784 -18.29 -9.36 -5.70
C CYS A 784 -18.96 -10.32 -4.69
N THR A 785 -19.72 -9.76 -3.77
CA THR A 785 -20.50 -10.53 -2.78
C THR A 785 -21.54 -11.40 -3.50
N PRO A 786 -21.98 -12.52 -2.89
CA PRO A 786 -22.99 -13.38 -3.50
C PRO A 786 -24.25 -12.61 -3.93
N GLU A 787 -24.68 -11.65 -3.10
CA GLU A 787 -25.83 -10.79 -3.42
C GLU A 787 -25.60 -9.95 -4.69
N ARG A 788 -24.43 -9.30 -4.82
CA ARG A 788 -24.13 -8.45 -5.98
C ARG A 788 -23.96 -9.26 -7.26
N VAL A 789 -23.33 -10.43 -7.17
CA VAL A 789 -23.21 -11.37 -8.30
C VAL A 789 -24.58 -11.85 -8.74
N TRP A 790 -25.43 -12.29 -7.79
CA TRP A 790 -26.79 -12.72 -8.10
C TRP A 790 -27.62 -11.62 -8.75
N LYS A 791 -27.61 -10.40 -8.19
CA LYS A 791 -28.30 -9.24 -8.77
C LYS A 791 -27.85 -8.95 -10.21
N ALA A 792 -26.55 -9.04 -10.49
CA ALA A 792 -26.01 -8.84 -11.83
C ALA A 792 -26.52 -9.90 -12.81
N ILE A 793 -26.53 -11.18 -12.42
CA ILE A 793 -27.07 -12.29 -13.24
C ILE A 793 -28.55 -12.05 -13.56
N GLN A 794 -29.36 -11.71 -12.56
CA GLN A 794 -30.79 -11.46 -12.76
C GLN A 794 -31.04 -10.29 -13.72
N ALA A 795 -30.25 -9.21 -13.61
CA ALA A 795 -30.34 -8.07 -14.51
C ALA A 795 -29.94 -8.43 -15.96
N GLY A 796 -28.85 -9.19 -16.14
CA GLY A 796 -28.40 -9.64 -17.46
C GLY A 796 -29.44 -10.52 -18.18
N GLN A 797 -30.05 -11.45 -17.44
CA GLN A 797 -31.11 -12.34 -17.97
C GLN A 797 -32.39 -11.59 -18.34
N ALA A 798 -32.74 -10.53 -17.61
CA ALA A 798 -33.90 -9.70 -17.96
C ALA A 798 -33.71 -9.01 -19.32
N VAL A 799 -32.49 -8.52 -19.60
CA VAL A 799 -32.15 -7.88 -20.89
C VAL A 799 -32.14 -8.91 -22.03
N SER A 800 -31.62 -10.12 -21.80
CA SER A 800 -31.63 -11.18 -22.84
C SER A 800 -33.05 -11.64 -23.20
N HIS A 801 -33.97 -11.68 -22.24
CA HIS A 801 -35.37 -12.07 -22.48
C HIS A 801 -36.23 -10.96 -23.11
N GLU A 802 -35.88 -9.68 -22.95
CA GLU A 802 -36.54 -8.58 -23.70
C GLU A 802 -36.15 -8.58 -25.18
N GLY A 803 -34.91 -8.95 -25.51
CA GLY A 803 -34.47 -9.18 -26.89
C GLY A 803 -35.22 -10.31 -27.60
N GLU A 804 -35.62 -11.36 -26.86
CA GLU A 804 -36.46 -12.45 -27.39
C GLU A 804 -37.95 -12.11 -27.44
N ARG A 805 -38.42 -11.12 -26.67
CA ARG A 805 -39.83 -10.65 -26.70
C ARG A 805 -40.14 -9.65 -27.80
N ALA A 806 -39.17 -9.17 -28.56
CA ALA A 806 -39.37 -8.32 -29.74
C ALA A 806 -39.78 -9.13 -31.00
N ALA A 807 -40.76 -10.03 -30.86
CA ALA A 807 -41.44 -10.69 -31.98
C ALA A 807 -42.85 -11.18 -31.58
N ALA A 808 -43.66 -10.31 -30.97
CA ALA A 808 -45.10 -10.52 -30.88
C ALA A 808 -45.81 -9.25 -31.39
N PRO A 809 -46.60 -9.32 -32.48
CA PRO A 809 -47.33 -8.17 -32.95
C PRO A 809 -48.51 -7.92 -32.01
N HIS A 810 -48.44 -6.85 -31.22
CA HIS A 810 -49.60 -6.35 -30.50
C HIS A 810 -50.07 -5.05 -31.15
N PHE A 811 -50.83 -5.17 -32.23
CA PHE A 811 -52.03 -4.36 -32.51
C PHE A 811 -52.88 -5.09 -33.56
N ASP A 812 -53.99 -5.68 -33.11
CA ASP A 812 -55.12 -6.07 -33.97
C ASP A 812 -56.18 -4.96 -33.80
N GLU A 813 -56.55 -4.30 -34.89
CA GLU A 813 -57.56 -3.23 -34.93
C GLU A 813 -58.97 -3.81 -34.81
N ALA A 814 -59.35 -4.30 -33.63
CA ALA A 814 -60.75 -4.46 -33.25
C ALA A 814 -60.87 -4.80 -31.77
N THR A 815 -61.24 -3.83 -30.92
CA THR A 815 -62.22 -3.91 -29.80
C THR A 815 -62.05 -2.68 -28.88
N PRO A 816 -63.14 -2.03 -28.39
CA PRO A 816 -63.10 -0.63 -27.96
C PRO A 816 -62.80 -0.41 -26.47
N ASN A 817 -62.22 0.77 -26.20
CA ASN A 817 -62.03 1.44 -24.92
C ASN A 817 -63.09 1.11 -23.85
N GLN A 818 -62.66 0.62 -22.69
CA GLN A 818 -63.36 0.81 -21.42
C GLN A 818 -62.39 1.37 -20.37
N ASP A 819 -62.67 2.62 -20.02
CA ASP A 819 -62.15 3.42 -18.92
C ASP A 819 -62.65 2.89 -17.57
N PRO A 820 -61.89 3.04 -16.47
CA PRO A 820 -62.58 3.35 -15.22
C PRO A 820 -61.86 4.44 -14.42
N GLY A 821 -62.38 5.67 -14.52
CA GLY A 821 -62.26 6.69 -13.49
C GLY A 821 -63.53 6.81 -12.64
N ALA A 822 -63.32 6.98 -11.32
CA ALA A 822 -64.20 7.59 -10.32
C ALA A 822 -65.37 6.77 -9.67
N GLY A 823 -65.15 6.35 -8.40
CA GLY A 823 -65.71 7.02 -7.21
C GLY A 823 -67.16 6.77 -6.73
N SER A 824 -67.29 6.01 -5.62
CA SER A 824 -68.26 6.14 -4.48
C SER A 824 -69.78 5.98 -4.71
N PRO A 825 -70.66 5.88 -3.68
CA PRO A 825 -70.59 5.33 -2.30
C PRO A 825 -71.87 4.53 -1.88
N SER A 826 -72.03 4.29 -0.56
CA SER A 826 -73.29 4.06 0.22
C SER A 826 -73.42 2.64 0.83
N THR A 827 -73.20 2.50 2.16
CA THR A 827 -74.18 2.41 3.28
C THR A 827 -75.05 1.13 3.22
N THR A 828 -75.26 0.33 4.27
CA THR A 828 -75.69 0.68 5.65
C THR A 828 -75.71 -0.61 6.52
N THR A 829 -75.37 -0.48 7.83
CA THR A 829 -75.95 -1.12 9.06
C THR A 829 -76.18 -2.65 9.12
N GLU A 830 -75.99 -3.41 10.20
CA GLU A 830 -76.11 -3.20 11.67
C GLU A 830 -75.53 -4.47 12.35
N GLY A 831 -74.70 -4.38 13.40
CA GLY A 831 -75.06 -4.67 14.81
C GLY A 831 -73.93 -5.44 15.52
N SER A 832 -73.31 -4.87 16.57
CA SER A 832 -73.37 -5.28 17.99
C SER A 832 -72.92 -6.74 18.27
N ASP A 833 -72.06 -7.09 19.22
CA ASP A 833 -71.57 -6.46 20.45
C ASP A 833 -70.36 -7.26 20.96
N GLN A 834 -69.53 -6.57 21.75
CA GLN A 834 -68.40 -7.00 22.61
C GLN A 834 -67.02 -7.20 22.00
#